data_AF-E1IB96-F1
#
_entry.id   AF-E1IB96-F1
#
_cell.length_a   1.000
_cell.length_b   1.000
_cell.length_c   1.000
_cell.angle_alpha   90.00
_cell.angle_beta   90.00
_cell.angle_gamma   90.00
#
_symmetry.space_group_name_H-M   'P 1'
#
loop_
_entity.id
_entity.type
_entity.pdbx_description
1 polymer ?
#
loop_
_entity_poly.entity_id
_entity_poly.type
_entity_poly.pdbx_seq_one_letter_code
_entity_poly.pdbx_strand_id
1 'polypeptide(L)'
;MSYTAYRAEESFLDQRLPIGRLNWEVVSYLIIVLLSLIAHLWGLDRMAMHHDESIHAWSSWRFYTGAGSFNCWGGATAPTYCYDPVYHGPTLYILTFAAYFLFGDGDAQARLPMALAGVGMVASAWWLRPYLGRRGALIAAALLAFSPSLLYFTRFARHDGLMVLWEIWMFIGALRWLDSGRARWLYLTAAAVALAIGTHELYYILFFIFGVFLAMRLLSESRFSRYLHWGLIAVFALCLVLMVINPPLPIGQGLYLGEKAFLVASALALAWLCQGLWDPRPLLTERLRMTWQTDRSSIWVALAILAGIYLVCYTTFLTYPPGAIDGLYAGLAYWLGSQQEYARGDQPWFYYLMQLPLYEPLAVLSGIGAVVAMVVAAVRRVLHSRRVAVVETEEEGEEIEEEPTSALPAWPLAPLLLTFWFFTSVILFSWAGEKMPWLLVHMALPGNLLAAWVLGRLVQLARHPDQPATAAQILVPIGSLLIMISLGVAFWRAGMSATGQAAQSNLLQSLVPLLVAGVVIYGLLTLVNQIGGRAVLALASLTLAGLIGVYTLRATWMAVYEHPDTPVELLVYTQTAPDVPRYVADIRTLAINLTRNQRSAEDAAGGITMPIIIDSGDANGDGSLAWPLQWYLRDFKRLAWTKKDAFQTNPGPTTFEVDLPDGTRGLAPIVLLYKPHVTSEVRKALEANYVQPYGSTGVFNWWFPEGQKCSPASPGYKRFYYSSWTSEAVLKAQPTEDGGRGGCGRDISAEVQGPLAPLVWPFMRENWSWLYPYLIYRELPEPLSPGAREMEVWIRRDLAGGVGANETTTSADLRLLAQAEATLPVGGTGPTGAAVDAQGNLYVADSGAHQIHIFGPDGNLIRSFGSFGNELGYLYEPRGIAIDAEGNIYVADTWNARIVKYNAQLQVIASWGSGAQDLGDGRKATITDGDPVKNAENPLGLFGPRGLALDAEGNLYIADTGNKRIVVTDTEGNYRYQWGYAGGEPGAFNEPVGVAVDAQGNVYVADTWNSRVQVFAPDGTGQVSPIPIITWPVSGWQPNTYDDPAIAASPDGKVYVSIPSRQQILAANLRGDVLLRWGGPGSGRAALNSPSGVAVSPDGSVWVVDRNESRALRFILPEVQPVP
;
A
#
# COMPACT_ATOMS: atom_id res chain seq x y z
N MET A 1 33.44 -21.23 57.58
CA MET A 1 34.57 -20.98 56.66
C MET A 1 34.79 -22.20 55.78
N SER A 2 34.39 -22.11 54.52
CA SER A 2 35.05 -22.72 53.36
C SER A 2 34.50 -22.00 52.13
N TYR A 3 35.39 -21.41 51.35
CA TYR A 3 35.16 -20.46 50.27
C TYR A 3 34.33 -21.05 49.13
N THR A 4 33.20 -20.43 48.80
CA THR A 4 32.56 -20.58 47.48
C THR A 4 33.30 -19.73 46.47
N ALA A 5 33.93 -20.39 45.50
CA ALA A 5 34.60 -19.74 44.38
C ALA A 5 33.59 -18.90 43.59
N TYR A 6 33.84 -17.58 43.55
CA TYR A 6 33.20 -16.63 42.66
C TYR A 6 33.59 -17.02 41.22
N ARG A 7 32.69 -17.69 40.47
CA ARG A 7 32.82 -17.74 39.01
C ARG A 7 32.52 -16.33 38.51
N ALA A 8 33.54 -15.67 37.98
CA ALA A 8 33.35 -14.48 37.17
C ALA A 8 32.39 -14.83 36.03
N GLU A 9 31.23 -14.16 35.97
CA GLU A 9 30.36 -14.23 34.81
C GLU A 9 31.12 -13.60 33.63
N GLU A 10 31.45 -14.42 32.62
CA GLU A 10 32.00 -13.91 31.36
C GLU A 10 31.04 -12.87 30.77
N SER A 11 31.61 -11.73 30.35
CA SER A 11 30.91 -10.67 29.62
C SER A 11 30.14 -11.25 28.44
N PHE A 12 28.97 -10.69 28.13
CA PHE A 12 28.09 -11.14 27.05
C PHE A 12 28.80 -11.28 25.69
N LEU A 13 29.83 -10.45 25.45
CA LEU A 13 30.64 -10.48 24.23
C LEU A 13 31.73 -11.59 24.23
N ASP A 14 32.12 -12.08 25.41
CA ASP A 14 33.15 -13.10 25.59
C ASP A 14 32.57 -14.53 25.62
N GLN A 15 31.24 -14.65 25.74
CA GLN A 15 30.54 -15.92 25.69
C GLN A 15 30.57 -16.47 24.26
N ARG A 16 31.34 -17.55 24.05
CA ARG A 16 31.32 -18.30 22.78
C ARG A 16 29.89 -18.71 22.43
N LEU A 17 29.40 -18.29 21.26
CA LEU A 17 28.12 -18.75 20.72
C LEU A 17 28.08 -20.29 20.78
N PRO A 18 27.19 -20.90 21.58
CA PRO A 18 27.18 -22.33 21.76
C PRO A 18 26.53 -22.97 20.53
N ILE A 19 27.32 -23.17 19.46
CA ILE A 19 26.86 -23.78 18.20
C ILE A 19 26.23 -25.16 18.46
N GLY A 20 26.68 -25.88 19.49
CA GLY A 20 26.07 -27.15 19.95
C GLY A 20 24.66 -27.03 20.58
N ARG A 21 24.12 -25.81 20.76
CA ARG A 21 22.74 -25.55 21.19
C ARG A 21 21.80 -25.16 20.04
N LEU A 22 22.30 -25.06 18.79
CA LEU A 22 21.42 -24.93 17.63
C LEU A 22 20.65 -26.25 17.44
N ASN A 23 19.39 -26.25 17.85
CA ASN A 23 18.43 -27.27 17.48
C ASN A 23 17.46 -26.71 16.43
N TRP A 24 16.70 -27.59 15.77
CA TRP A 24 15.71 -27.21 14.77
C TRP A 24 14.76 -26.10 15.25
N GLU A 25 14.34 -26.15 16.53
CA GLU A 25 13.46 -25.12 17.11
C GLU A 25 14.08 -23.73 17.09
N VAL A 26 15.35 -23.60 17.49
CA VAL A 26 16.08 -22.31 17.45
C VAL A 26 16.26 -21.84 16.02
N VAL A 27 16.60 -22.74 15.09
CA VAL A 27 16.76 -22.39 13.67
C VAL A 27 15.46 -21.92 13.06
N SER A 28 14.35 -22.63 13.28
CA SER A 28 13.03 -22.21 12.80
C SER A 28 12.62 -20.85 13.36
N TYR A 29 12.90 -20.60 14.64
CA TYR A 29 12.59 -19.32 15.26
C TYR A 29 13.41 -18.18 14.64
N LEU A 30 14.71 -18.38 14.44
CA LEU A 30 15.59 -17.41 13.78
C LEU A 30 15.13 -17.14 12.34
N ILE A 31 14.74 -18.18 11.59
CA ILE A 31 14.18 -18.03 10.24
C ILE A 31 12.92 -17.15 10.27
N ILE A 32 11.98 -17.39 11.20
CA ILE A 32 10.77 -16.57 11.31
C ILE A 32 11.11 -15.11 11.64
N VAL A 33 12.06 -14.87 12.55
CA VAL A 33 12.50 -13.50 12.89
C VAL A 33 13.17 -12.83 11.68
N LEU A 34 13.99 -13.54 10.91
CA LEU A 34 14.61 -13.02 9.69
C LEU A 34 13.58 -12.72 8.60
N LEU A 35 12.62 -13.62 8.39
CA LEU A 35 11.52 -13.39 7.45
C LEU A 35 10.64 -12.22 7.92
N SER A 36 10.41 -12.07 9.22
CA SER A 36 9.72 -10.92 9.80
C SER A 36 10.48 -9.62 9.56
N LEU A 37 11.81 -9.62 9.68
CA LEU A 37 12.63 -8.45 9.38
C LEU A 37 12.50 -8.02 7.92
N ILE A 38 12.55 -8.98 6.98
CA ILE A 38 12.28 -8.71 5.56
C ILE A 38 10.86 -8.17 5.39
N ALA A 39 9.88 -8.83 6.01
CA ALA A 39 8.48 -8.45 5.87
C ALA A 39 8.15 -7.06 6.45
N HIS A 40 8.82 -6.63 7.51
CA HIS A 40 8.58 -5.31 8.10
C HIS A 40 9.40 -4.20 7.42
N LEU A 41 10.59 -4.48 6.90
CA LEU A 41 11.49 -3.45 6.36
C LEU A 41 11.44 -3.29 4.83
N TRP A 42 11.00 -4.31 4.09
CA TRP A 42 11.03 -4.26 2.64
C TRP A 42 9.98 -3.29 2.08
N GLY A 43 10.43 -2.30 1.30
CA GLY A 43 9.56 -1.35 0.61
C GLY A 43 8.82 -0.37 1.52
N LEU A 44 9.40 0.01 2.66
CA LEU A 44 8.82 1.01 3.58
C LEU A 44 8.65 2.41 2.95
N ASP A 45 9.42 2.72 1.91
CA ASP A 45 9.40 3.97 1.14
C ASP A 45 8.41 3.96 -0.04
N ARG A 46 7.89 2.78 -0.43
CA ARG A 46 7.07 2.65 -1.64
C ARG A 46 5.66 3.23 -1.51
N MET A 47 5.12 3.21 -0.29
CA MET A 47 3.73 3.63 -0.02
C MET A 47 3.68 5.12 0.31
N ALA A 48 2.70 5.83 -0.25
CA ALA A 48 2.49 7.22 0.12
C ALA A 48 2.17 7.35 1.62
N MET A 49 2.77 8.33 2.29
CA MET A 49 2.41 8.77 3.64
C MET A 49 0.93 9.00 3.79
N HIS A 50 0.32 8.30 4.75
CA HIS A 50 -1.03 8.61 5.20
C HIS A 50 -1.05 10.01 5.80
N HIS A 51 -2.22 10.62 5.86
CA HIS A 51 -2.39 11.90 6.54
C HIS A 51 -1.86 11.89 7.98
N ASP A 52 -2.27 10.93 8.82
CA ASP A 52 -1.82 10.90 10.22
C ASP A 52 -0.32 10.57 10.32
N GLU A 53 0.19 9.67 9.47
CA GLU A 53 1.64 9.41 9.40
C GLU A 53 2.42 10.68 9.05
N SER A 54 1.93 11.46 8.09
CA SER A 54 2.59 12.68 7.64
C SER A 54 2.65 13.74 8.75
N ILE A 55 1.63 13.80 9.63
CA ILE A 55 1.64 14.65 10.83
C ILE A 55 2.75 14.20 11.78
N HIS A 56 2.84 12.90 12.04
CA HIS A 56 3.84 12.34 12.96
C HIS A 56 5.27 12.49 12.42
N ALA A 57 5.47 12.19 11.14
CA ALA A 57 6.74 12.35 10.43
C ALA A 57 7.18 13.81 10.42
N TRP A 58 6.30 14.73 10.02
CA TRP A 58 6.61 16.16 9.95
C TRP A 58 6.92 16.75 11.33
N SER A 59 6.14 16.42 12.35
CA SER A 59 6.38 16.91 13.71
C SER A 59 7.69 16.37 14.28
N SER A 60 8.04 15.12 14.00
CA SER A 60 9.33 14.53 14.38
C SER A 60 10.49 15.17 13.60
N TRP A 61 10.28 15.55 12.34
CA TRP A 61 11.27 16.27 11.53
C TRP A 61 11.51 17.67 12.07
N ARG A 62 10.47 18.37 12.55
CA ARG A 62 10.63 19.66 13.24
C ARG A 62 11.40 19.53 14.53
N PHE A 63 11.16 18.44 15.27
CA PHE A 63 11.93 18.15 16.47
C PHE A 63 13.40 17.87 16.12
N TYR A 64 13.65 17.18 15.01
CA TYR A 64 14.99 16.89 14.49
C TYR A 64 15.75 18.13 13.99
N THR A 65 15.08 19.01 13.24
CA THR A 65 15.71 20.19 12.63
C THR A 65 15.67 21.45 13.50
N GLY A 66 14.86 21.46 14.55
CA GLY A 66 14.59 22.67 15.36
C GLY A 66 13.69 23.69 14.64
N ALA A 67 12.94 23.27 13.62
CA ALA A 67 12.13 24.18 12.81
C ALA A 67 10.83 24.61 13.53
N GLY A 68 10.72 25.90 13.87
CA GLY A 68 9.53 26.55 14.43
C GLY A 68 9.15 26.10 15.84
N SER A 69 8.06 26.64 16.40
CA SER A 69 7.55 26.28 17.75
C SER A 69 6.44 25.23 17.75
N PHE A 70 6.38 24.38 18.77
CA PHE A 70 5.31 23.42 18.99
C PHE A 70 4.14 24.07 19.73
N ASN A 71 2.92 23.69 19.34
CA ASN A 71 1.72 24.01 20.10
C ASN A 71 1.56 22.96 21.20
N CYS A 72 1.35 23.41 22.42
CA CYS A 72 1.22 22.58 23.60
C CYS A 72 -0.21 22.63 24.11
N TRP A 73 -0.54 21.65 24.95
CA TRP A 73 -1.78 21.65 25.71
C TRP A 73 -2.05 23.01 26.39
N GLY A 74 -3.32 23.44 26.37
CA GLY A 74 -3.74 24.71 26.95
C GLY A 74 -3.41 25.95 26.08
N GLY A 75 -2.99 25.75 24.83
CA GLY A 75 -2.69 26.83 23.89
C GLY A 75 -1.31 27.48 24.10
N ALA A 76 -0.45 26.87 24.92
CA ALA A 76 0.93 27.30 25.08
C ALA A 76 1.76 26.98 23.83
N THR A 77 2.91 27.64 23.68
CA THR A 77 3.87 27.33 22.61
C THR A 77 5.27 27.15 23.20
N ALA A 78 6.04 26.21 22.65
CA ALA A 78 7.40 25.90 23.11
C ALA A 78 8.37 25.75 21.93
N PRO A 79 9.66 26.13 22.08
CA PRO A 79 10.66 25.94 21.03
C PRO A 79 11.06 24.47 20.85
N THR A 80 10.89 23.64 21.88
CA THR A 80 11.08 22.18 21.82
C THR A 80 9.73 21.48 21.78
N TYR A 81 9.71 20.19 21.42
CA TYR A 81 8.49 19.38 21.53
C TYR A 81 7.88 19.50 22.92
N CYS A 82 6.56 19.67 22.96
CA CYS A 82 5.76 19.70 24.16
C CYS A 82 4.50 18.86 23.91
N TYR A 83 3.97 18.24 24.97
CA TYR A 83 2.84 17.34 24.85
C TYR A 83 1.54 18.09 24.54
N ASP A 84 0.83 17.60 23.53
CA ASP A 84 -0.55 17.93 23.23
C ASP A 84 -1.30 16.62 22.90
N PRO A 85 -2.34 16.26 23.67
CA PRO A 85 -3.07 15.01 23.48
C PRO A 85 -3.76 14.89 22.12
N VAL A 86 -3.99 16.00 21.40
CA VAL A 86 -4.50 15.97 20.01
C VAL A 86 -3.54 15.22 19.08
N TYR A 87 -2.24 15.27 19.39
CA TYR A 87 -1.18 14.64 18.61
C TYR A 87 -0.60 13.39 19.30
N HIS A 88 -1.24 12.88 20.35
CA HIS A 88 -0.82 11.68 21.10
C HIS A 88 0.54 11.81 21.83
N GLY A 89 1.01 10.69 22.38
CA GLY A 89 2.13 10.66 23.31
C GLY A 89 3.53 10.89 22.69
N PRO A 90 4.51 11.32 23.50
CA PRO A 90 5.86 11.68 23.06
C PRO A 90 6.71 10.55 22.47
N THR A 91 6.43 9.29 22.82
CA THR A 91 7.33 8.14 22.51
C THR A 91 7.50 7.95 21.01
N LEU A 92 6.41 8.07 20.24
CA LEU A 92 6.44 8.00 18.77
C LEU A 92 7.41 9.05 18.20
N TYR A 93 7.23 10.31 18.61
CA TYR A 93 8.04 11.42 18.12
C TYR A 93 9.52 11.30 18.48
N ILE A 94 9.82 10.86 19.70
CA ILE A 94 11.21 10.68 20.17
C ILE A 94 11.91 9.56 19.40
N LEU A 95 11.22 8.44 19.15
CA LEU A 95 11.80 7.32 18.42
C LEU A 95 11.99 7.65 16.93
N THR A 96 11.04 8.36 16.32
CA THR A 96 11.16 8.82 14.93
C THR A 96 12.23 9.90 14.78
N PHE A 97 12.34 10.83 15.75
CA PHE A 97 13.46 11.75 15.85
C PHE A 97 14.80 11.01 15.90
N ALA A 98 14.91 9.96 16.73
CA ALA A 98 16.13 9.17 16.83
C ALA A 98 16.45 8.45 15.51
N ALA A 99 15.45 7.96 14.78
CA ALA A 99 15.64 7.39 13.45
C ALA A 99 16.18 8.43 12.45
N TYR A 100 15.63 9.65 12.45
CA TYR A 100 16.14 10.74 11.62
C TYR A 100 17.57 11.14 11.98
N PHE A 101 17.87 11.21 13.28
CA PHE A 101 19.22 11.51 13.75
C PHE A 101 20.25 10.48 13.31
N LEU A 102 19.89 9.19 13.27
CA LEU A 102 20.81 8.11 12.90
C LEU A 102 20.94 7.90 11.38
N PHE A 103 19.87 8.11 10.62
CA PHE A 103 19.78 7.66 9.22
C PHE A 103 19.34 8.76 8.23
N GLY A 104 19.15 10.00 8.69
CA GLY A 104 18.54 11.07 7.90
C GLY A 104 17.01 11.00 7.89
N ASP A 105 16.36 12.06 7.41
CA ASP A 105 14.90 12.09 7.28
C ASP A 105 14.42 11.52 5.93
N GLY A 106 13.27 10.85 5.97
CA GLY A 106 12.68 10.18 4.81
C GLY A 106 11.52 9.27 5.22
N ASP A 107 10.78 8.78 4.23
CA ASP A 107 9.55 8.02 4.46
C ASP A 107 9.83 6.68 5.16
N ALA A 108 10.87 5.97 4.72
CA ALA A 108 11.30 4.73 5.35
C ALA A 108 11.79 4.95 6.79
N GLN A 109 12.57 6.01 7.03
CA GLN A 109 13.09 6.34 8.36
C GLN A 109 11.97 6.74 9.32
N ALA A 110 10.92 7.40 8.83
CA ALA A 110 9.75 7.74 9.62
C ALA A 110 9.02 6.50 10.17
N ARG A 111 8.95 5.45 9.34
CA ARG A 111 8.27 4.17 9.62
C ARG A 111 9.14 3.16 10.34
N LEU A 112 10.47 3.36 10.32
CA LEU A 112 11.45 2.43 10.86
C LEU A 112 11.19 2.02 12.31
N PRO A 113 10.88 2.93 13.26
CA PRO A 113 10.69 2.51 14.65
C PRO A 113 9.50 1.58 14.84
N MET A 114 8.42 1.76 14.07
CA MET A 114 7.23 0.90 14.10
C MET A 114 7.52 -0.45 13.48
N ALA A 115 8.24 -0.47 12.36
CA ALA A 115 8.65 -1.70 11.71
C ALA A 115 9.54 -2.55 12.63
N LEU A 116 10.48 -1.91 13.33
CA LEU A 116 11.30 -2.55 14.36
C LEU A 116 10.48 -3.00 15.57
N ALA A 117 9.43 -2.26 15.94
CA ALA A 117 8.52 -2.68 17.00
C ALA A 117 7.77 -3.96 16.62
N GLY A 118 7.32 -4.08 15.36
CA GLY A 118 6.73 -5.30 14.81
C GLY A 118 7.71 -6.50 14.84
N VAL A 119 8.96 -6.30 14.44
CA VAL A 119 10.01 -7.34 14.57
C VAL A 119 10.25 -7.71 16.04
N GLY A 120 10.29 -6.73 16.94
CA GLY A 120 10.41 -6.92 18.38
C GLY A 120 9.25 -7.72 18.97
N MET A 121 8.02 -7.50 18.49
CA MET A 121 6.83 -8.25 18.88
C MET A 121 6.99 -9.73 18.48
N VAL A 122 7.43 -10.01 17.26
CA VAL A 122 7.68 -11.38 16.78
C VAL A 122 8.77 -12.07 17.60
N ALA A 123 9.87 -11.37 17.88
CA ALA A 123 10.97 -11.87 18.71
C ALA A 123 10.56 -12.12 20.18
N SER A 124 9.52 -11.44 20.65
CA SER A 124 8.99 -11.61 22.01
C SER A 124 8.25 -12.95 22.20
N ALA A 125 7.79 -13.59 21.10
CA ALA A 125 7.09 -14.88 21.16
C ALA A 125 7.95 -16.00 21.82
N TRP A 126 9.29 -15.90 21.75
CA TRP A 126 10.20 -16.82 22.41
C TRP A 126 9.97 -16.89 23.93
N TRP A 127 9.63 -15.76 24.54
CA TRP A 127 9.36 -15.70 25.97
C TRP A 127 8.00 -16.29 26.36
N LEU A 128 7.15 -16.64 25.41
CA LEU A 128 5.85 -17.28 25.66
C LEU A 128 5.89 -18.81 25.68
N ARG A 129 7.05 -19.43 25.42
CA ARG A 129 7.24 -20.90 25.45
C ARG A 129 6.67 -21.64 26.67
N PRO A 130 6.77 -21.13 27.92
CA PRO A 130 6.17 -21.81 29.08
C PRO A 130 4.63 -21.85 29.04
N TYR A 131 3.99 -20.88 28.39
CA TYR A 131 2.54 -20.72 28.38
C TYR A 131 1.89 -21.37 27.15
N LEU A 132 2.52 -21.22 25.99
CA LEU A 132 2.03 -21.74 24.70
C LEU A 132 2.62 -23.12 24.35
N GLY A 133 3.65 -23.55 25.07
CA GLY A 133 4.49 -24.69 24.67
C GLY A 133 5.45 -24.31 23.53
N ARG A 134 6.41 -25.20 23.25
CA ARG A 134 7.44 -24.99 22.20
C ARG A 134 6.84 -24.77 20.81
N ARG A 135 5.93 -25.65 20.41
CA ARG A 135 5.23 -25.58 19.11
C ARG A 135 4.31 -24.36 19.03
N GLY A 136 3.57 -24.07 20.10
CA GLY A 136 2.70 -22.90 20.17
C GLY A 136 3.46 -21.58 20.09
N ALA A 137 4.63 -21.46 20.74
CA ALA A 137 5.45 -20.25 20.62
C ALA A 137 6.00 -20.02 19.20
N LEU A 138 6.33 -21.09 18.46
CA LEU A 138 6.73 -20.98 17.06
C LEU A 138 5.56 -20.53 16.17
N ILE A 139 4.37 -21.08 16.40
CA ILE A 139 3.14 -20.67 15.71
C ILE A 139 2.80 -19.21 16.05
N ALA A 140 2.97 -18.79 17.31
CA ALA A 140 2.79 -17.40 17.72
C ALA A 140 3.73 -16.47 16.96
N ALA A 141 5.02 -16.82 16.84
CA ALA A 141 5.97 -16.02 16.06
C ALA A 141 5.52 -15.87 14.60
N ALA A 142 5.05 -16.95 13.96
CA ALA A 142 4.55 -16.90 12.59
C ALA A 142 3.28 -16.05 12.45
N LEU A 143 2.29 -16.22 13.35
CA LEU A 143 1.05 -15.45 13.32
C LEU A 143 1.29 -13.96 13.60
N LEU A 144 2.17 -13.62 14.54
CA LEU A 144 2.53 -12.23 14.81
C LEU A 144 3.32 -11.58 13.65
N ALA A 145 4.07 -12.39 12.89
CA ALA A 145 4.87 -11.89 11.77
C ALA A 145 4.05 -11.64 10.50
N PHE A 146 3.02 -12.45 10.25
CA PHE A 146 2.32 -12.48 8.96
C PHE A 146 0.80 -12.35 9.08
N SER A 147 0.27 -11.98 10.24
CA SER A 147 -1.12 -11.54 10.39
C SER A 147 -1.36 -10.27 9.57
N PRO A 148 -2.47 -10.17 8.81
CA PRO A 148 -2.73 -9.03 7.94
C PRO A 148 -2.78 -7.73 8.71
N SER A 149 -3.55 -7.67 9.81
CA SER A 149 -3.71 -6.44 10.56
C SER A 149 -2.42 -6.03 11.28
N LEU A 150 -1.72 -7.00 11.88
CA LEU A 150 -0.49 -6.73 12.63
C LEU A 150 0.63 -6.27 11.71
N LEU A 151 0.92 -6.97 10.62
CA LEU A 151 1.99 -6.60 9.70
C LEU A 151 1.68 -5.29 8.97
N TYR A 152 0.41 -5.05 8.62
CA TYR A 152 -0.01 -3.81 7.98
C TYR A 152 0.27 -2.61 8.90
N PHE A 153 -0.28 -2.60 10.12
CA PHE A 153 -0.17 -1.44 11.01
C PHE A 153 1.21 -1.22 11.65
N THR A 154 2.08 -2.25 11.69
CA THR A 154 3.47 -2.07 12.12
C THR A 154 4.36 -1.44 11.06
N ARG A 155 3.89 -1.25 9.82
CA ARG A 155 4.66 -0.62 8.74
C ARG A 155 4.37 0.87 8.57
N PHE A 156 3.42 1.44 9.30
CA PHE A 156 3.09 2.86 9.25
C PHE A 156 3.75 3.64 10.40
N ALA A 157 4.10 4.91 10.16
CA ALA A 157 4.65 5.84 11.14
C ALA A 157 3.57 6.33 12.13
N ARG A 158 2.94 5.39 12.84
CA ARG A 158 1.85 5.59 13.80
C ARG A 158 2.13 4.90 15.13
N HIS A 159 1.36 5.26 16.14
CA HIS A 159 1.48 4.73 17.49
C HIS A 159 1.11 3.24 17.62
N ASP A 160 0.25 2.72 16.73
CA ASP A 160 -0.36 1.38 16.82
C ASP A 160 0.70 0.27 16.95
N GLY A 161 1.71 0.26 16.07
CA GLY A 161 2.78 -0.75 16.10
C GLY A 161 3.61 -0.75 17.39
N LEU A 162 3.83 0.42 17.99
CA LEU A 162 4.51 0.53 19.29
C LEU A 162 3.63 0.01 20.43
N MET A 163 2.34 0.38 20.43
CA MET A 163 1.40 -0.03 21.47
C MET A 163 1.31 -1.56 21.58
N VAL A 164 1.23 -2.25 20.45
CA VAL A 164 1.16 -3.72 20.40
C VAL A 164 2.43 -4.37 20.98
N LEU A 165 3.61 -3.80 20.75
CA LEU A 165 4.86 -4.25 21.38
C LEU A 165 4.81 -4.06 22.91
N TRP A 166 4.35 -2.90 23.36
CA TRP A 166 4.22 -2.63 24.79
C TRP A 166 3.20 -3.55 25.46
N GLU A 167 2.09 -3.86 24.79
CA GLU A 167 1.08 -4.82 25.26
C GLU A 167 1.64 -6.21 25.46
N ILE A 168 2.37 -6.75 24.47
CA ILE A 168 2.97 -8.08 24.61
C ILE A 168 4.06 -8.09 25.69
N TRP A 169 4.81 -7.00 25.88
CA TRP A 169 5.79 -6.89 26.97
C TRP A 169 5.14 -6.75 28.35
N MET A 170 4.04 -6.01 28.48
CA MET A 170 3.24 -5.97 29.71
C MET A 170 2.72 -7.36 30.05
N PHE A 171 2.16 -8.08 29.07
CA PHE A 171 1.64 -9.43 29.24
C PHE A 171 2.74 -10.43 29.63
N ILE A 172 3.86 -10.46 28.88
CA ILE A 172 5.00 -11.35 29.16
C ILE A 172 5.62 -11.02 30.51
N GLY A 173 5.91 -9.74 30.78
CA GLY A 173 6.54 -9.28 32.01
C GLY A 173 5.69 -9.66 33.23
N ALA A 174 4.38 -9.38 33.19
CA ALA A 174 3.48 -9.70 34.29
C ALA A 174 3.40 -11.21 34.54
N LEU A 175 3.16 -12.04 33.52
CA LEU A 175 3.07 -13.49 33.69
C LEU A 175 4.39 -14.11 34.15
N ARG A 176 5.51 -13.70 33.55
CA ARG A 176 6.83 -14.23 33.90
C ARG A 176 7.24 -13.82 35.31
N TRP A 177 6.87 -12.63 35.76
CA TRP A 177 7.08 -12.21 37.14
C TRP A 177 6.22 -13.02 38.11
N LEU A 178 4.94 -13.25 37.80
CA LEU A 178 4.05 -14.08 38.60
C LEU A 178 4.57 -15.51 38.78
N ASP A 179 5.15 -16.11 37.74
CA ASP A 179 5.67 -17.46 37.81
C ASP A 179 7.04 -17.53 38.49
N SER A 180 7.98 -16.68 38.07
CA SER A 180 9.39 -16.84 38.44
C SER A 180 9.84 -15.97 39.62
N GLY A 181 9.07 -14.93 39.97
CA GLY A 181 9.44 -13.95 40.99
C GLY A 181 10.68 -13.11 40.66
N ARG A 182 11.26 -13.22 39.46
CA ARG A 182 12.50 -12.51 39.12
C ARG A 182 12.23 -11.04 38.80
N ALA A 183 12.98 -10.15 39.45
CA ALA A 183 12.84 -8.69 39.34
C ALA A 183 12.91 -8.15 37.90
N ARG A 184 13.73 -8.73 37.01
CA ARG A 184 13.85 -8.31 35.61
C ARG A 184 12.51 -8.28 34.85
N TRP A 185 11.57 -9.16 35.20
CA TRP A 185 10.27 -9.23 34.55
C TRP A 185 9.33 -8.14 35.09
N LEU A 186 9.46 -7.80 36.37
CA LEU A 186 8.79 -6.63 36.95
C LEU A 186 9.29 -5.33 36.29
N TYR A 187 10.60 -5.24 36.03
CA TYR A 187 11.21 -4.10 35.34
C TYR A 187 10.72 -3.99 33.89
N LEU A 188 10.60 -5.11 33.17
CA LEU A 188 10.01 -5.15 31.83
C LEU A 188 8.56 -4.65 31.85
N THR A 189 7.75 -5.12 32.79
CA THR A 189 6.36 -4.64 32.95
C THR A 189 6.31 -3.15 33.22
N ALA A 190 7.16 -2.63 34.12
CA ALA A 190 7.22 -1.21 34.46
C ALA A 190 7.63 -0.34 33.27
N ALA A 191 8.63 -0.78 32.49
CA ALA A 191 9.07 -0.09 31.28
C ALA A 191 7.98 -0.09 30.20
N ALA A 192 7.37 -1.25 29.95
CA ALA A 192 6.29 -1.37 28.97
C ALA A 192 5.07 -0.53 29.34
N VAL A 193 4.71 -0.47 30.62
CA VAL A 193 3.66 0.42 31.17
C VAL A 193 4.00 1.88 30.91
N ALA A 194 5.21 2.33 31.22
CA ALA A 194 5.61 3.71 31.03
C ALA A 194 5.64 4.11 29.54
N LEU A 195 6.14 3.23 28.68
CA LEU A 195 6.17 3.44 27.23
C LEU A 195 4.76 3.44 26.63
N ALA A 196 3.86 2.57 27.09
CA ALA A 196 2.45 2.58 26.68
C ALA A 196 1.77 3.91 27.05
N ILE A 197 1.96 4.38 28.29
CA ILE A 197 1.46 5.70 28.73
C ILE A 197 2.00 6.79 27.81
N GLY A 198 3.31 6.80 27.56
CA GLY A 198 3.96 7.79 26.71
C GLY A 198 3.70 7.63 25.20
N THR A 199 2.92 6.65 24.76
CA THR A 199 2.69 6.40 23.33
C THR A 199 1.29 6.86 22.89
N HIS A 200 0.22 6.41 23.55
CA HIS A 200 -1.14 6.72 23.12
C HIS A 200 -2.17 6.51 24.24
N GLU A 201 -3.21 7.36 24.29
CA GLU A 201 -4.30 7.36 25.28
C GLU A 201 -5.10 6.05 25.35
N LEU A 202 -4.93 5.16 24.36
CA LEU A 202 -5.50 3.80 24.35
C LEU A 202 -5.08 2.95 25.55
N TYR A 203 -3.97 3.31 26.21
CA TYR A 203 -3.54 2.64 27.43
C TYR A 203 -4.61 2.63 28.54
N TYR A 204 -5.53 3.61 28.59
CA TYR A 204 -6.63 3.61 29.56
C TYR A 204 -7.55 2.40 29.40
N ILE A 205 -7.90 2.05 28.16
CA ILE A 205 -8.75 0.87 27.87
C ILE A 205 -7.99 -0.40 28.21
N LEU A 206 -6.71 -0.50 27.82
CA LEU A 206 -5.88 -1.67 28.11
C LEU A 206 -5.72 -1.87 29.63
N PHE A 207 -5.51 -0.80 30.39
CA PHE A 207 -5.37 -0.84 31.84
C PHE A 207 -6.70 -1.19 32.51
N PHE A 208 -7.82 -0.74 31.94
CA PHE A 208 -9.13 -1.18 32.39
C PHE A 208 -9.32 -2.69 32.18
N ILE A 209 -8.97 -3.24 30.99
CA ILE A 209 -9.07 -4.68 30.71
C ILE A 209 -8.21 -5.49 31.68
N PHE A 210 -6.90 -5.21 31.73
CA PHE A 210 -5.98 -5.94 32.61
C PHE A 210 -6.28 -5.70 34.09
N GLY A 211 -6.65 -4.48 34.46
CA GLY A 211 -7.02 -4.07 35.81
C GLY A 211 -8.27 -4.77 36.32
N VAL A 212 -9.32 -4.91 35.49
CA VAL A 212 -10.53 -5.67 35.84
C VAL A 212 -10.19 -7.14 36.08
N PHE A 213 -9.43 -7.77 35.18
CA PHE A 213 -9.00 -9.16 35.37
C PHE A 213 -8.18 -9.33 36.65
N LEU A 214 -7.24 -8.42 36.91
CA LEU A 214 -6.41 -8.42 38.10
C LEU A 214 -7.25 -8.22 39.38
N ALA A 215 -8.18 -7.27 39.36
CA ALA A 215 -9.07 -6.98 40.49
C ALA A 215 -9.98 -8.17 40.79
N MET A 216 -10.58 -8.78 39.77
CA MET A 216 -11.39 -9.98 39.95
C MET A 216 -10.53 -11.13 40.52
N ARG A 217 -9.30 -11.28 40.05
CA ARG A 217 -8.37 -12.29 40.59
C ARG A 217 -8.03 -12.02 42.06
N LEU A 218 -7.70 -10.78 42.43
CA LEU A 218 -7.47 -10.38 43.83
C LEU A 218 -8.70 -10.64 44.71
N LEU A 219 -9.89 -10.27 44.24
CA LEU A 219 -11.14 -10.51 44.97
C LEU A 219 -11.39 -12.00 45.16
N SER A 220 -11.08 -12.83 44.16
CA SER A 220 -11.23 -14.29 44.25
C SER A 220 -10.27 -14.96 45.24
N GLU A 221 -9.09 -14.36 45.47
CA GLU A 221 -8.12 -14.81 46.48
C GLU A 221 -8.40 -14.22 47.88
N SER A 222 -9.32 -13.27 47.99
CA SER A 222 -9.66 -12.59 49.23
C SER A 222 -10.82 -13.25 49.98
N ARG A 223 -11.07 -12.79 51.22
CA ARG A 223 -12.26 -13.18 52.01
C ARG A 223 -13.60 -12.87 51.33
N PHE A 224 -13.59 -12.02 50.30
CA PHE A 224 -14.78 -11.62 49.54
C PHE A 224 -15.09 -12.53 48.35
N SER A 225 -14.31 -13.58 48.10
CA SER A 225 -14.49 -14.52 46.98
C SER A 225 -15.92 -15.07 46.85
N ARG A 226 -16.57 -15.36 47.99
CA ARG A 226 -17.98 -15.81 48.04
C ARG A 226 -18.99 -14.79 47.50
N TYR A 227 -18.71 -13.50 47.62
CA TYR A 227 -19.59 -12.43 47.14
C TYR A 227 -19.34 -12.10 45.67
N LEU A 228 -18.13 -12.35 45.15
CA LEU A 228 -17.78 -12.08 43.76
C LEU A 228 -18.68 -12.85 42.79
N HIS A 229 -18.95 -14.13 43.09
CA HIS A 229 -19.83 -14.97 42.25
C HIS A 229 -21.25 -14.41 42.17
N TRP A 230 -21.87 -14.14 43.33
CA TRP A 230 -23.22 -13.59 43.40
C TRP A 230 -23.32 -12.17 42.86
N GLY A 231 -22.27 -11.36 43.06
CA GLY A 231 -22.17 -10.01 42.50
C GLY A 231 -22.15 -10.02 40.98
N LEU A 232 -21.33 -10.86 40.35
CA LEU A 232 -21.30 -10.99 38.90
C LEU A 232 -22.65 -11.44 38.33
N ILE A 233 -23.31 -12.42 38.97
CA ILE A 233 -24.65 -12.88 38.56
C ILE A 233 -25.68 -11.77 38.70
N ALA A 234 -25.69 -11.03 39.81
CA ALA A 234 -26.65 -9.95 40.06
C ALA A 234 -26.51 -8.82 39.04
N VAL A 235 -25.27 -8.40 38.73
CA VAL A 235 -25.02 -7.36 37.73
C VAL A 235 -25.33 -7.87 36.32
N PHE A 236 -24.99 -9.13 36.01
CA PHE A 236 -25.37 -9.75 34.74
C PHE A 236 -26.90 -9.79 34.54
N ALA A 237 -27.64 -10.23 35.55
CA ALA A 237 -29.10 -10.25 35.52
C ALA A 237 -29.68 -8.83 35.38
N LEU A 238 -29.13 -7.85 36.09
CA LEU A 238 -29.50 -6.44 35.93
C LEU A 238 -29.26 -5.96 34.49
N CYS A 239 -28.10 -6.27 33.90
CA CYS A 239 -27.82 -5.92 32.50
C CYS A 239 -28.78 -6.61 31.51
N LEU A 240 -29.16 -7.87 31.75
CA LEU A 240 -30.19 -8.55 30.94
C LEU A 240 -31.55 -7.86 31.07
N VAL A 241 -31.94 -7.44 32.27
CA VAL A 241 -33.18 -6.67 32.48
C VAL A 241 -33.11 -5.32 31.77
N LEU A 242 -31.99 -4.60 31.88
CA LEU A 242 -31.78 -3.32 31.21
C LEU A 242 -31.70 -3.47 29.68
N MET A 243 -31.23 -4.62 29.18
CA MET A 243 -31.29 -4.99 27.76
C MET A 243 -32.73 -5.13 27.27
N VAL A 244 -33.62 -5.73 28.07
CA VAL A 244 -35.03 -5.91 27.71
C VAL A 244 -35.83 -4.60 27.86
N ILE A 245 -35.62 -3.85 28.94
CA ILE A 245 -36.35 -2.60 29.22
C ILE A 245 -35.85 -1.45 28.33
N ASN A 246 -34.57 -1.47 27.97
CA ASN A 246 -33.90 -0.53 27.08
C ASN A 246 -34.28 0.95 27.33
N PRO A 247 -34.10 1.50 28.54
CA PRO A 247 -34.49 2.88 28.83
C PRO A 247 -33.63 3.90 28.06
N PRO A 248 -34.18 5.06 27.66
CA PRO A 248 -33.41 6.13 27.03
C PRO A 248 -32.42 6.74 28.04
N LEU A 249 -31.20 7.06 27.58
CA LEU A 249 -30.19 7.72 28.38
C LEU A 249 -30.48 9.24 28.48
N PRO A 250 -30.31 9.87 29.65
CA PRO A 250 -30.52 11.32 29.83
C PRO A 250 -29.43 12.19 29.19
N ILE A 251 -28.43 11.59 28.53
CA ILE A 251 -27.29 12.26 27.91
C ILE A 251 -27.11 11.66 26.50
N GLY A 252 -27.13 12.53 25.48
CA GLY A 252 -27.05 12.14 24.07
C GLY A 252 -28.39 11.68 23.49
N GLN A 253 -28.85 12.34 22.43
CA GLN A 253 -30.12 12.02 21.78
C GLN A 253 -30.04 10.66 21.08
N GLY A 254 -31.04 9.79 21.28
CA GLY A 254 -31.15 8.49 20.59
C GLY A 254 -30.34 7.34 21.18
N LEU A 255 -29.68 7.53 22.33
CA LEU A 255 -28.94 6.48 23.03
C LEU A 255 -29.86 5.71 24.00
N TYR A 256 -29.85 4.39 23.88
CA TYR A 256 -30.59 3.50 24.77
C TYR A 256 -29.65 2.60 25.57
N LEU A 257 -30.01 2.35 26.83
CA LEU A 257 -29.16 1.63 27.77
C LEU A 257 -28.98 0.15 27.39
N GLY A 258 -29.92 -0.45 26.67
CA GLY A 258 -29.97 -1.89 26.41
C GLY A 258 -28.92 -2.39 25.42
N GLU A 259 -28.56 -1.59 24.41
CA GLU A 259 -27.45 -1.91 23.50
C GLU A 259 -26.12 -1.98 24.24
N LYS A 260 -25.88 -1.01 25.12
CA LYS A 260 -24.68 -0.98 25.97
C LYS A 260 -24.74 -2.07 27.04
N ALA A 261 -25.93 -2.39 27.56
CA ALA A 261 -26.12 -3.44 28.55
C ALA A 261 -25.83 -4.84 28.00
N PHE A 262 -26.11 -5.14 26.72
CA PHE A 262 -25.74 -6.41 26.09
C PHE A 262 -24.22 -6.63 26.06
N LEU A 263 -23.47 -5.60 25.67
CA LEU A 263 -22.00 -5.64 25.62
C LEU A 263 -21.42 -5.84 27.03
N VAL A 264 -21.92 -5.10 28.02
CA VAL A 264 -21.52 -5.24 29.43
C VAL A 264 -21.90 -6.62 29.98
N ALA A 265 -23.10 -7.12 29.70
CA ALA A 265 -23.54 -8.45 30.11
C ALA A 265 -22.63 -9.54 29.53
N SER A 266 -22.21 -9.40 28.27
CA SER A 266 -21.30 -10.36 27.61
C SER A 266 -19.92 -10.38 28.28
N ALA A 267 -19.37 -9.22 28.62
CA ALA A 267 -18.11 -9.13 29.36
C ALA A 267 -18.23 -9.73 30.77
N LEU A 268 -19.34 -9.48 31.47
CA LEU A 268 -19.63 -10.04 32.79
C LEU A 268 -19.85 -11.55 32.77
N ALA A 269 -20.50 -12.09 31.74
CA ALA A 269 -20.67 -13.52 31.55
C ALA A 269 -19.30 -14.21 31.33
N LEU A 270 -18.43 -13.59 30.53
CA LEU A 270 -17.07 -14.10 30.33
C LEU A 270 -16.23 -14.02 31.60
N ALA A 271 -16.33 -12.91 32.33
CA ALA A 271 -15.71 -12.72 33.64
C ALA A 271 -16.14 -13.82 34.63
N TRP A 272 -17.44 -14.10 34.68
CA TRP A 272 -18.04 -15.14 35.51
C TRP A 272 -17.55 -16.55 35.12
N LEU A 273 -17.48 -16.84 33.81
CA LEU A 273 -16.94 -18.10 33.30
C LEU A 273 -15.46 -18.28 33.67
N CYS A 274 -14.63 -17.24 33.52
CA CYS A 274 -13.23 -17.26 33.92
C CYS A 274 -13.07 -17.53 35.42
N GLN A 275 -13.88 -16.88 36.25
CA GLN A 275 -13.87 -17.07 37.70
C GLN A 275 -14.13 -18.54 38.08
N GLY A 276 -15.10 -19.20 37.44
CA GLY A 276 -15.45 -20.60 37.72
C GLY A 276 -14.35 -21.61 37.34
N LEU A 277 -13.38 -21.21 36.52
CA LEU A 277 -12.32 -22.07 35.99
C LEU A 277 -10.94 -21.82 36.61
N TRP A 278 -10.79 -20.78 37.44
CA TRP A 278 -9.53 -20.47 38.10
C TRP A 278 -9.03 -21.56 39.04
N ASP A 279 -7.70 -21.58 39.23
CA ASP A 279 -7.07 -22.29 40.32
C ASP A 279 -7.43 -21.58 41.65
N PRO A 280 -8.01 -22.28 42.63
CA PRO A 280 -8.38 -21.69 43.92
C PRO A 280 -7.17 -21.28 44.77
N ARG A 281 -5.96 -21.74 44.46
CA ARG A 281 -4.76 -21.36 45.21
C ARG A 281 -4.43 -19.87 45.02
N PRO A 282 -4.05 -19.15 46.09
CA PRO A 282 -3.60 -17.76 45.96
C PRO A 282 -2.28 -17.74 45.18
N LEU A 283 -2.23 -16.94 44.12
CA LEU A 283 -1.05 -16.77 43.27
C LEU A 283 -0.54 -15.34 43.39
N LEU A 284 -1.44 -14.37 43.20
CA LEU A 284 -1.09 -12.96 43.11
C LEU A 284 -0.81 -12.35 44.48
N THR A 285 -1.68 -12.60 45.46
CA THR A 285 -1.51 -12.13 46.84
C THR A 285 -0.25 -12.70 47.49
N GLU A 286 0.05 -13.98 47.25
CA GLU A 286 1.27 -14.61 47.74
C GLU A 286 2.51 -13.99 47.10
N ARG A 287 2.51 -13.82 45.76
CA ARG A 287 3.64 -13.21 45.05
C ARG A 287 3.91 -11.77 45.49
N LEU A 288 2.86 -10.95 45.65
CA LEU A 288 2.99 -9.58 46.12
C LEU A 288 3.55 -9.52 47.56
N ARG A 289 3.02 -10.36 48.45
CA ARG A 289 3.50 -10.45 49.84
C ARG A 289 4.96 -10.87 49.90
N MET A 290 5.33 -11.93 49.15
CA MET A 290 6.71 -12.39 49.09
C MET A 290 7.63 -11.28 48.59
N THR A 291 7.29 -10.64 47.46
CA THR A 291 8.10 -9.56 46.88
C THR A 291 8.28 -8.40 47.86
N TRP A 292 7.22 -8.00 48.57
CA TRP A 292 7.30 -6.95 49.60
C TRP A 292 8.22 -7.33 50.77
N GLN A 293 8.19 -8.59 51.20
CA GLN A 293 8.97 -9.07 52.34
C GLN A 293 10.44 -9.35 51.99
N THR A 294 10.71 -9.92 50.82
CA THR A 294 12.04 -10.44 50.46
C THR A 294 12.80 -9.59 49.46
N ASP A 295 12.11 -8.85 48.59
CA ASP A 295 12.74 -8.07 47.50
C ASP A 295 12.05 -6.71 47.29
N ARG A 296 11.82 -5.98 48.38
CA ARG A 296 11.21 -4.63 48.35
C ARG A 296 11.97 -3.65 47.45
N SER A 297 13.29 -3.85 47.29
CA SER A 297 14.15 -3.06 46.40
C SER A 297 13.67 -3.13 44.96
N SER A 298 13.27 -4.31 44.48
CA SER A 298 12.77 -4.47 43.11
C SER A 298 11.52 -3.61 42.84
N ILE A 299 10.65 -3.43 43.83
CA ILE A 299 9.44 -2.59 43.69
C ILE A 299 9.85 -1.13 43.49
N TRP A 300 10.77 -0.61 44.31
CA TRP A 300 11.25 0.76 44.17
C TRP A 300 12.01 1.00 42.88
N VAL A 301 12.81 0.03 42.42
CA VAL A 301 13.47 0.11 41.10
C VAL A 301 12.44 0.10 39.97
N ALA A 302 11.42 -0.74 40.04
CA ALA A 302 10.34 -0.76 39.04
C ALA A 302 9.58 0.57 39.00
N LEU A 303 9.26 1.16 40.16
CA LEU A 303 8.65 2.49 40.25
C LEU A 303 9.57 3.59 39.71
N ALA A 304 10.88 3.50 39.96
CA ALA A 304 11.87 4.43 39.43
C ALA A 304 12.02 4.32 37.91
N ILE A 305 11.97 3.11 37.34
CA ILE A 305 11.94 2.89 35.88
C ILE A 305 10.69 3.54 35.29
N LEU A 306 9.52 3.27 35.89
CA LEU A 306 8.24 3.81 35.43
C LEU A 306 8.26 5.35 35.46
N ALA A 307 8.60 5.94 36.61
CA ALA A 307 8.66 7.39 36.77
C ALA A 307 9.77 8.02 35.91
N GLY A 308 10.92 7.36 35.77
CA GLY A 308 12.06 7.84 35.00
C GLY A 308 11.75 7.93 33.51
N ILE A 309 11.24 6.85 32.90
CA ILE A 309 10.83 6.86 31.49
C ILE A 309 9.71 7.89 31.27
N TYR A 310 8.69 7.88 32.13
CA TYR A 310 7.58 8.83 32.04
C TYR A 310 8.08 10.28 32.05
N LEU A 311 8.89 10.65 33.05
CA LEU A 311 9.41 12.01 33.21
C LEU A 311 10.27 12.41 32.00
N VAL A 312 11.21 11.55 31.59
CA VAL A 312 12.08 11.85 30.43
C VAL A 312 11.28 12.06 29.16
N CYS A 313 10.29 11.22 28.89
CA CYS A 313 9.48 11.35 27.67
C CYS A 313 8.57 12.58 27.70
N TYR A 314 7.79 12.78 28.76
CA TYR A 314 6.81 13.87 28.83
C TYR A 314 7.40 15.25 29.05
N THR A 315 8.58 15.34 29.68
CA THR A 315 9.30 16.62 29.81
C THR A 315 10.26 16.89 28.66
N THR A 316 10.25 16.05 27.61
CA THR A 316 11.15 16.17 26.46
C THR A 316 12.61 16.24 26.92
N PHE A 317 13.09 15.21 27.63
CA PHE A 317 14.43 15.17 28.24
C PHE A 317 14.69 16.35 29.19
N LEU A 318 13.70 16.69 30.02
CA LEU A 318 13.73 17.77 31.02
C LEU A 318 13.80 19.20 30.44
N THR A 319 13.64 19.38 29.12
CA THR A 319 13.62 20.72 28.50
C THR A 319 12.26 21.42 28.61
N TYR A 320 11.18 20.66 28.87
CA TYR A 320 9.82 21.17 29.08
C TYR A 320 9.22 20.62 30.38
N PRO A 321 9.60 21.16 31.56
CA PRO A 321 9.12 20.67 32.86
C PRO A 321 7.59 20.58 33.07
N PRO A 322 6.74 21.49 32.51
CA PRO A 322 5.29 21.40 32.67
C PRO A 322 4.69 20.07 32.17
N GLY A 323 5.34 19.44 31.19
CA GLY A 323 4.91 18.17 30.62
C GLY A 323 4.72 17.04 31.64
N ALA A 324 5.42 17.07 32.77
CA ALA A 324 5.27 16.08 33.84
C ALA A 324 3.85 16.08 34.48
N ILE A 325 3.16 17.22 34.48
CA ILE A 325 1.79 17.36 34.96
C ILE A 325 0.82 17.20 33.80
N ASP A 326 1.12 17.84 32.66
CA ASP A 326 0.26 17.81 31.47
C ASP A 326 0.04 16.37 31.00
N GLY A 327 1.08 15.53 31.00
CA GLY A 327 0.98 14.13 30.61
C GLY A 327 0.07 13.27 31.49
N LEU A 328 -0.21 13.66 32.74
CA LEU A 328 -1.11 12.93 33.63
C LEU A 328 -2.57 13.32 33.41
N TYR A 329 -2.82 14.61 33.17
CA TYR A 329 -4.16 15.18 33.15
C TYR A 329 -4.70 15.41 31.74
N ALA A 330 -3.89 15.99 30.84
CA ALA A 330 -4.36 16.43 29.52
C ALA A 330 -4.84 15.25 28.66
N GLY A 331 -4.11 14.14 28.66
CA GLY A 331 -4.53 12.91 27.97
C GLY A 331 -5.86 12.36 28.48
N LEU A 332 -6.07 12.35 29.81
CA LEU A 332 -7.33 11.90 30.40
C LEU A 332 -8.48 12.85 30.08
N ALA A 333 -8.25 14.16 30.17
CA ALA A 333 -9.24 15.18 29.85
C ALA A 333 -9.65 15.12 28.37
N TYR A 334 -8.68 14.95 27.47
CA TYR A 334 -8.92 14.77 26.04
C TYR A 334 -9.68 13.47 25.76
N TRP A 335 -9.27 12.36 26.36
CA TRP A 335 -9.90 11.05 26.18
C TRP A 335 -11.36 11.05 26.68
N LEU A 336 -11.64 11.61 27.86
CA LEU A 336 -12.99 11.67 28.43
C LEU A 336 -13.92 12.66 27.72
N GLY A 337 -13.40 13.79 27.24
CA GLY A 337 -14.19 14.83 26.60
C GLY A 337 -14.24 14.69 25.08
N SER A 338 -13.13 15.00 24.41
CA SER A 338 -13.09 15.16 22.96
C SER A 338 -13.12 13.83 22.21
N GLN A 339 -12.36 12.82 22.64
CA GLN A 339 -12.21 11.60 21.84
C GLN A 339 -13.47 10.73 21.81
N GLN A 340 -14.23 10.66 22.93
CA GLN A 340 -15.51 9.94 22.95
C GLN A 340 -16.65 10.71 22.24
N GLU A 341 -16.55 12.04 22.14
CA GLU A 341 -17.55 12.87 21.45
C GLU A 341 -17.35 12.94 19.93
N TYR A 342 -16.11 12.86 19.45
CA TYR A 342 -15.77 12.85 18.03
C TYR A 342 -15.82 11.42 17.47
N ALA A 343 -17.03 10.89 17.27
CA ALA A 343 -17.27 9.64 16.55
C ALA A 343 -16.96 9.80 15.04
N ARG A 344 -15.68 9.91 14.68
CA ARG A 344 -15.23 10.33 13.33
C ARG A 344 -15.81 9.49 12.18
N GLY A 345 -16.22 8.24 12.44
CA GLY A 345 -16.85 7.39 11.43
C GLY A 345 -18.19 6.72 11.79
N ASP A 346 -18.82 7.05 12.93
CA ASP A 346 -20.15 6.54 13.33
C ASP A 346 -20.40 5.03 13.04
N GLN A 347 -19.35 4.21 13.14
CA GLN A 347 -19.42 2.82 12.70
C GLN A 347 -20.32 2.01 13.65
N PRO A 348 -21.04 1.00 13.13
CA PRO A 348 -21.96 0.20 13.93
C PRO A 348 -21.22 -0.58 15.03
N TRP A 349 -21.93 -0.96 16.09
CA TRP A 349 -21.33 -1.69 17.22
C TRP A 349 -20.68 -3.03 16.79
N PHE A 350 -21.15 -3.65 15.71
CA PHE A 350 -20.60 -4.91 15.17
C PHE A 350 -19.48 -4.70 14.14
N TYR A 351 -18.98 -3.48 13.95
CA TYR A 351 -17.93 -3.15 12.98
C TYR A 351 -16.73 -4.11 12.99
N TYR A 352 -16.20 -4.42 14.18
CA TYR A 352 -15.09 -5.38 14.31
C TYR A 352 -15.52 -6.84 14.15
N LEU A 353 -16.80 -7.18 14.35
CA LEU A 353 -17.32 -8.52 14.06
C LEU A 353 -17.36 -8.81 12.55
N MET A 354 -17.32 -7.78 11.70
CA MET A 354 -17.15 -7.93 10.26
C MET A 354 -15.68 -8.02 9.85
N GLN A 355 -14.80 -7.20 10.43
CA GLN A 355 -13.39 -7.16 10.04
C GLN A 355 -12.56 -8.32 10.59
N LEU A 356 -12.78 -8.74 11.84
CA LEU A 356 -11.98 -9.78 12.47
C LEU A 356 -12.07 -11.12 11.71
N PRO A 357 -13.23 -11.61 11.26
CA PRO A 357 -13.27 -12.83 10.45
C PRO A 357 -12.55 -12.72 9.11
N LEU A 358 -12.44 -11.50 8.55
CA LEU A 358 -11.80 -11.24 7.26
C LEU A 358 -10.28 -11.24 7.37
N TYR A 359 -9.75 -10.52 8.37
CA TYR A 359 -8.30 -10.31 8.51
C TYR A 359 -7.68 -11.25 9.55
N GLU A 360 -8.42 -11.67 10.57
CA GLU A 360 -7.94 -12.50 11.67
C GLU A 360 -8.79 -13.78 11.89
N PRO A 361 -9.08 -14.58 10.84
CA PRO A 361 -9.98 -15.73 10.94
C PRO A 361 -9.51 -16.78 11.96
N LEU A 362 -8.20 -17.05 12.04
CA LEU A 362 -7.63 -18.00 12.99
C LEU A 362 -7.82 -17.55 14.45
N ALA A 363 -7.69 -16.24 14.71
CA ALA A 363 -7.93 -15.66 16.02
C ALA A 363 -9.40 -15.82 16.44
N VAL A 364 -10.34 -15.48 15.55
CA VAL A 364 -11.79 -15.60 15.81
C VAL A 364 -12.18 -17.05 16.09
N LEU A 365 -11.81 -17.98 15.20
CA LEU A 365 -12.17 -19.39 15.33
C LEU A 365 -11.59 -20.02 16.59
N SER A 366 -10.33 -19.68 16.92
CA SER A 366 -9.67 -20.17 18.13
C SER A 366 -10.27 -19.57 19.40
N GLY A 367 -10.67 -18.29 19.37
CA GLY A 367 -11.39 -17.63 20.45
C GLY A 367 -12.73 -18.29 20.75
N ILE A 368 -13.55 -18.51 19.71
CA ILE A 368 -14.84 -19.22 19.86
C ILE A 368 -14.60 -20.63 20.40
N GLY A 369 -13.64 -21.36 19.84
CA GLY A 369 -13.27 -22.70 20.30
C GLY A 369 -12.83 -22.73 21.76
N ALA A 370 -12.06 -21.72 22.21
CA ALA A 370 -11.63 -21.60 23.60
C ALA A 370 -12.81 -21.35 24.56
N VAL A 371 -13.74 -20.46 24.21
CA VAL A 371 -14.95 -20.22 25.01
C VAL A 371 -15.82 -21.46 25.09
N VAL A 372 -16.04 -22.17 23.98
CA VAL A 372 -16.78 -23.44 23.98
C VAL A 372 -16.11 -24.47 24.90
N ALA A 373 -14.78 -24.60 24.81
CA ALA A 373 -14.02 -25.49 25.69
C ALA A 373 -14.12 -25.10 27.17
N MET A 374 -14.13 -23.80 27.48
CA MET A 374 -14.33 -23.27 28.83
C MET A 374 -15.73 -23.59 29.36
N VAL A 375 -16.78 -23.38 28.55
CA VAL A 375 -18.16 -23.73 28.91
C VAL A 375 -18.29 -25.22 29.18
N VAL A 376 -17.75 -26.08 28.30
CA VAL A 376 -17.74 -27.53 28.49
C VAL A 376 -17.00 -27.91 29.77
N ALA A 377 -15.87 -27.28 30.08
CA ALA A 377 -15.11 -27.53 31.31
C ALA A 377 -15.90 -27.10 32.56
N ALA A 378 -16.55 -25.94 32.52
CA ALA A 378 -17.38 -25.44 33.62
C ALA A 378 -18.57 -26.38 33.88
N VAL A 379 -19.28 -26.80 32.83
CA VAL A 379 -20.39 -27.77 32.93
C VAL A 379 -19.90 -29.10 33.50
N ARG A 380 -18.78 -29.63 33.04
CA ARG A 380 -18.19 -30.86 33.59
C ARG A 380 -17.86 -30.73 35.07
N ARG A 381 -17.35 -29.58 35.52
CA ARG A 381 -17.05 -29.29 36.93
C ARG A 381 -18.31 -29.30 37.78
N VAL A 382 -19.40 -28.68 37.31
CA VAL A 382 -20.70 -28.69 37.99
C VAL A 382 -21.33 -30.09 38.04
N LEU A 383 -21.27 -30.84 36.95
CA LEU A 383 -21.77 -32.22 36.92
C LEU A 383 -20.97 -33.14 37.83
N HIS A 384 -19.64 -32.97 37.89
CA HIS A 384 -18.79 -33.73 38.79
C HIS A 384 -19.06 -33.40 40.25
N SER A 385 -19.18 -32.12 40.62
CA SER A 385 -19.51 -31.73 42.01
C SER A 385 -20.89 -32.23 42.45
N ARG A 386 -21.88 -32.27 41.54
CA ARG A 386 -23.19 -32.88 41.84
C ARG A 386 -23.11 -34.38 42.02
N ARG A 387 -22.31 -35.09 41.22
CA ARG A 387 -22.11 -36.54 41.38
C ARG A 387 -21.43 -36.87 42.71
N VAL A 388 -20.38 -36.15 43.07
CA VAL A 388 -19.70 -36.32 44.36
C VAL A 388 -20.66 -36.06 45.51
N ALA A 389 -21.46 -34.98 45.46
CA ALA A 389 -22.46 -34.69 46.48
C ALA A 389 -23.57 -35.76 46.59
N VAL A 390 -23.94 -36.43 45.49
CA VAL A 390 -24.92 -37.54 45.51
C VAL A 390 -24.32 -38.81 46.13
N VAL A 391 -23.06 -39.12 45.80
CA VAL A 391 -22.35 -40.28 46.37
C VAL A 391 -22.13 -40.09 47.88
N GLU A 392 -21.74 -38.89 48.33
CA GLU A 392 -21.62 -38.58 49.76
C GLU A 392 -22.96 -38.70 50.51
N THR A 393 -24.11 -38.44 49.87
CA THR A 393 -25.43 -38.63 50.49
C THR A 393 -25.95 -40.07 50.46
N GLU A 394 -25.41 -40.95 49.62
CA GLU A 394 -25.76 -42.38 49.57
C GLU A 394 -24.84 -43.23 50.49
N GLU A 395 -23.64 -42.76 50.80
CA GLU A 395 -22.61 -43.47 51.59
C GLU A 395 -22.45 -42.99 53.05
N GLU A 396 -23.49 -42.40 53.68
CA GLU A 396 -23.49 -42.07 55.12
C GLU A 396 -23.51 -43.31 56.07
N GLY A 397 -23.08 -44.49 55.60
CA GLY A 397 -23.20 -45.77 56.32
C GLY A 397 -21.96 -46.68 56.41
N GLU A 398 -20.92 -46.53 55.60
CA GLU A 398 -19.74 -47.42 55.68
C GLU A 398 -18.42 -46.65 55.45
N GLU A 399 -17.46 -46.82 56.36
CA GLU A 399 -16.08 -46.34 56.22
C GLU A 399 -15.39 -47.06 55.05
N ILE A 400 -15.13 -46.34 53.96
CA ILE A 400 -14.28 -46.80 52.86
C ILE A 400 -13.03 -45.92 52.80
N GLU A 401 -11.86 -46.56 52.70
CA GLU A 401 -10.55 -45.91 52.50
C GLU A 401 -10.58 -44.92 51.32
N GLU A 402 -10.24 -43.66 51.59
CA GLU A 402 -10.18 -42.57 50.61
C GLU A 402 -9.15 -42.83 49.50
N GLU A 403 -9.60 -43.25 48.30
CA GLU A 403 -8.90 -42.84 47.07
C GLU A 403 -9.29 -41.37 46.77
N PRO A 404 -8.31 -40.47 46.53
CA PRO A 404 -8.61 -39.06 46.35
C PRO A 404 -9.42 -38.90 45.06
N THR A 405 -10.68 -38.49 45.20
CA THR A 405 -11.51 -38.05 44.07
C THR A 405 -10.74 -36.96 43.32
N SER A 406 -10.17 -37.31 42.17
CA SER A 406 -9.27 -36.43 41.45
C SER A 406 -10.06 -35.21 40.94
N ALA A 407 -10.02 -34.11 41.68
CA ALA A 407 -10.65 -32.86 41.29
C ALA A 407 -10.22 -32.51 39.86
N LEU A 408 -11.19 -32.20 38.99
CA LEU A 408 -10.89 -31.81 37.61
C LEU A 408 -9.87 -30.66 37.60
N PRO A 409 -8.82 -30.76 36.77
CA PRO A 409 -7.72 -29.80 36.79
C PRO A 409 -8.20 -28.39 36.43
N ALA A 410 -7.70 -27.40 37.17
CA ALA A 410 -7.98 -25.99 36.90
C ALA A 410 -7.42 -25.55 35.54
N TRP A 411 -8.03 -24.52 34.94
CA TRP A 411 -7.52 -23.95 33.71
C TRP A 411 -6.27 -23.10 33.97
N PRO A 412 -5.25 -23.15 33.09
CA PRO A 412 -4.07 -22.31 33.23
C PRO A 412 -4.41 -20.82 33.11
N LEU A 413 -3.70 -19.96 33.84
CA LEU A 413 -3.98 -18.51 33.90
C LEU A 413 -3.84 -17.83 32.53
N ALA A 414 -2.78 -18.14 31.77
CA ALA A 414 -2.49 -17.49 30.50
C ALA A 414 -3.62 -17.61 29.44
N PRO A 415 -4.16 -18.80 29.10
CA PRO A 415 -5.28 -18.91 28.16
C PRO A 415 -6.60 -18.31 28.69
N LEU A 416 -6.82 -18.27 30.01
CA LEU A 416 -7.96 -17.55 30.59
C LEU A 416 -7.82 -16.04 30.38
N LEU A 417 -6.62 -15.50 30.65
CA LEU A 417 -6.32 -14.08 30.42
C LEU A 417 -6.39 -13.73 28.93
N LEU A 418 -5.85 -14.56 28.03
CA LEU A 418 -5.92 -14.32 26.58
C LEU A 418 -7.36 -14.34 26.07
N THR A 419 -8.17 -15.31 26.51
CA THR A 419 -9.60 -15.36 26.16
C THR A 419 -10.33 -14.12 26.68
N PHE A 420 -10.11 -13.76 27.95
CA PHE A 420 -10.70 -12.56 28.53
C PHE A 420 -10.27 -11.30 27.78
N TRP A 421 -8.97 -11.13 27.56
CA TRP A 421 -8.40 -9.97 26.86
C TRP A 421 -8.94 -9.86 25.43
N PHE A 422 -8.98 -10.96 24.65
CA PHE A 422 -9.50 -10.94 23.29
C PHE A 422 -10.96 -10.47 23.23
N PHE A 423 -11.87 -11.15 23.92
CA PHE A 423 -13.30 -10.84 23.83
C PHE A 423 -13.65 -9.52 24.51
N THR A 424 -13.02 -9.17 25.64
CA THR A 424 -13.25 -7.88 26.28
C THR A 424 -12.71 -6.73 25.42
N SER A 425 -11.61 -6.92 24.67
CA SER A 425 -11.16 -5.93 23.68
C SER A 425 -12.19 -5.75 22.58
N VAL A 426 -12.70 -6.83 21.99
CA VAL A 426 -13.76 -6.76 20.97
C VAL A 426 -14.97 -5.99 21.51
N ILE A 427 -15.41 -6.30 22.73
CA ILE A 427 -16.56 -5.66 23.36
C ILE A 427 -16.32 -4.17 23.62
N LEU A 428 -15.18 -3.80 24.22
CA LEU A 428 -14.89 -2.42 24.62
C LEU A 428 -14.59 -1.53 23.41
N PHE A 429 -13.86 -2.01 22.41
CA PHE A 429 -13.64 -1.26 21.18
C PHE A 429 -14.92 -1.14 20.35
N SER A 430 -15.80 -2.15 20.35
CA SER A 430 -17.15 -2.02 19.81
C SER A 430 -18.03 -1.03 20.60
N TRP A 431 -17.71 -0.79 21.88
CA TRP A 431 -18.44 0.14 22.73
C TRP A 431 -17.96 1.59 22.59
N ALA A 432 -16.65 1.79 22.39
CA ALA A 432 -16.01 3.09 22.29
C ALA A 432 -16.64 3.97 21.19
N GLY A 433 -16.64 5.29 21.43
CA GLY A 433 -17.14 6.27 20.46
C GLY A 433 -16.35 6.23 19.15
N GLU A 434 -15.03 6.16 19.24
CA GLU A 434 -14.12 6.00 18.10
C GLU A 434 -13.94 4.51 17.73
N LYS A 435 -14.34 4.15 16.50
CA LYS A 435 -14.13 2.80 15.93
C LYS A 435 -13.37 2.94 14.63
N MET A 436 -12.21 2.31 14.51
CA MET A 436 -11.31 2.52 13.38
C MET A 436 -10.51 1.25 13.08
N PRO A 437 -10.13 0.98 11.82
CA PRO A 437 -9.45 -0.27 11.46
C PRO A 437 -8.14 -0.51 12.20
N TRP A 438 -7.37 0.54 12.55
CA TRP A 438 -6.12 0.37 13.29
C TRP A 438 -6.31 -0.23 14.68
N LEU A 439 -7.46 0.00 15.33
CA LEU A 439 -7.76 -0.60 16.63
C LEU A 439 -7.92 -2.13 16.58
N LEU A 440 -8.03 -2.70 15.38
CA LEU A 440 -8.05 -4.15 15.15
C LEU A 440 -6.82 -4.85 15.74
N VAL A 441 -5.64 -4.19 15.77
CA VAL A 441 -4.40 -4.79 16.27
C VAL A 441 -4.48 -5.19 17.75
N HIS A 442 -5.20 -4.42 18.57
CA HIS A 442 -5.39 -4.69 20.00
C HIS A 442 -6.29 -5.92 20.25
N MET A 443 -7.10 -6.31 19.25
CA MET A 443 -7.89 -7.53 19.24
C MET A 443 -7.12 -8.67 18.59
N ALA A 444 -6.40 -8.39 17.50
CA ALA A 444 -5.61 -9.36 16.76
C ALA A 444 -4.49 -9.96 17.62
N LEU A 445 -3.80 -9.16 18.44
CA LEU A 445 -2.70 -9.63 19.29
C LEU A 445 -3.13 -10.77 20.24
N PRO A 446 -4.06 -10.58 21.20
CA PRO A 446 -4.50 -11.66 22.08
C PRO A 446 -5.15 -12.81 21.33
N GLY A 447 -5.89 -12.53 20.24
CA GLY A 447 -6.52 -13.54 19.42
C GLY A 447 -5.53 -14.47 18.72
N ASN A 448 -4.45 -13.93 18.16
CA ASN A 448 -3.39 -14.71 17.52
C ASN A 448 -2.55 -15.50 18.54
N LEU A 449 -2.29 -14.94 19.73
CA LEU A 449 -1.65 -15.67 20.82
C LEU A 449 -2.52 -16.84 21.31
N LEU A 450 -3.85 -16.65 21.37
CA LEU A 450 -4.80 -17.69 21.70
C LEU A 450 -4.87 -18.76 20.60
N ALA A 451 -4.87 -18.37 19.34
CA ALA A 451 -4.79 -19.28 18.21
C ALA A 451 -3.52 -20.14 18.25
N ALA A 452 -2.38 -19.51 18.56
CA ALA A 452 -1.12 -20.23 18.73
C ALA A 452 -1.16 -21.25 19.88
N TRP A 453 -1.84 -20.94 20.99
CA TRP A 453 -2.07 -21.89 22.09
C TRP A 453 -2.93 -23.07 21.66
N VAL A 454 -4.07 -22.81 20.99
CA VAL A 454 -5.00 -23.84 20.50
C VAL A 454 -4.30 -24.75 19.48
N LEU A 455 -3.68 -24.17 18.45
CA LEU A 455 -2.96 -24.91 17.42
C LEU A 455 -1.80 -25.70 18.01
N GLY A 456 -1.04 -25.11 18.94
CA GLY A 456 0.03 -25.81 19.67
C GLY A 456 -0.46 -27.09 20.36
N ARG A 457 -1.65 -27.06 20.98
CA ARG A 457 -2.28 -28.24 21.58
C ARG A 457 -2.82 -29.23 20.54
N LEU A 458 -3.40 -28.75 19.45
CA LEU A 458 -3.84 -29.63 18.36
C LEU A 458 -2.67 -30.39 17.76
N VAL A 459 -1.51 -29.76 17.57
CA VAL A 459 -0.29 -30.43 17.10
C VAL A 459 0.21 -31.47 18.10
N GLN A 460 0.03 -31.27 19.41
CA GLN A 460 0.35 -32.28 20.43
C GLN A 460 -0.63 -33.46 20.38
N LEU A 461 -1.93 -33.20 20.18
CA LEU A 461 -2.96 -34.24 20.07
C LEU A 461 -2.87 -35.06 18.77
N ALA A 462 -2.42 -34.43 17.69
CA ALA A 462 -2.29 -35.05 16.38
C ALA A 462 -1.14 -36.07 16.30
N ARG A 463 -0.04 -35.85 17.04
CA ARG A 463 1.15 -36.70 16.96
C ARG A 463 1.95 -36.75 18.26
N HIS A 464 2.19 -37.97 18.76
CA HIS A 464 3.14 -38.23 19.84
C HIS A 464 4.60 -37.99 19.35
N PRO A 465 5.46 -37.32 20.13
CA PRO A 465 6.81 -36.93 19.72
C PRO A 465 7.71 -38.10 19.28
N ASP A 466 7.50 -39.28 19.87
CA ASP A 466 8.45 -40.41 19.79
C ASP A 466 8.05 -41.47 18.76
N GLN A 467 7.04 -41.22 17.92
CA GLN A 467 6.55 -42.19 16.93
C GLN A 467 6.59 -41.63 15.49
N PRO A 468 7.01 -42.45 14.49
CA PRO A 468 6.93 -42.09 13.08
C PRO A 468 5.46 -41.93 12.66
N ALA A 469 5.21 -41.09 11.65
CA ALA A 469 3.85 -40.85 11.18
C ALA A 469 3.29 -42.12 10.53
N THR A 470 2.07 -42.52 10.93
CA THR A 470 1.40 -43.66 10.29
C THR A 470 0.74 -43.23 8.99
N ALA A 471 0.52 -44.15 8.05
CA ALA A 471 -0.21 -43.86 6.80
C ALA A 471 -1.60 -43.25 7.09
N ALA A 472 -2.27 -43.70 8.16
CA ALA A 472 -3.53 -43.15 8.63
C ALA A 472 -3.44 -41.65 8.98
N GLN A 473 -2.33 -41.18 9.57
CA GLN A 473 -2.14 -39.76 9.90
C GLN A 473 -1.95 -38.86 8.67
N ILE A 474 -1.44 -39.42 7.56
CA ILE A 474 -1.30 -38.70 6.28
C ILE A 474 -2.63 -38.65 5.52
N LEU A 475 -3.44 -39.70 5.62
CA LEU A 475 -4.75 -39.78 4.97
C LEU A 475 -5.77 -38.79 5.55
N VAL A 476 -5.68 -38.43 6.84
CA VAL A 476 -6.63 -37.49 7.44
C VAL A 476 -6.57 -36.10 6.79
N PRO A 477 -5.41 -35.43 6.62
CA PRO A 477 -5.33 -34.17 5.90
C PRO A 477 -5.82 -34.25 4.45
N ILE A 478 -5.43 -35.30 3.72
CA ILE A 478 -5.86 -35.50 2.31
C ILE A 478 -7.38 -35.66 2.24
N GLY A 479 -7.96 -36.52 3.09
CA GLY A 479 -9.40 -36.72 3.15
C GLY A 479 -10.15 -35.45 3.57
N SER A 480 -9.63 -34.71 4.56
CA SER A 480 -10.21 -33.43 4.98
C SER A 480 -10.22 -32.41 3.83
N LEU A 481 -9.13 -32.32 3.08
CA LEU A 481 -9.01 -31.45 1.90
C LEU A 481 -10.00 -31.85 0.81
N LEU A 482 -10.10 -33.15 0.50
CA LEU A 482 -11.05 -33.66 -0.48
C LEU A 482 -12.50 -33.40 -0.08
N ILE A 483 -12.85 -33.52 1.21
CA ILE A 483 -14.19 -33.16 1.71
C ILE A 483 -14.45 -31.67 1.48
N MET A 484 -13.52 -30.80 1.86
CA MET A 484 -13.68 -29.35 1.69
C MET A 484 -13.82 -28.95 0.22
N ILE A 485 -12.97 -29.48 -0.67
CA ILE A 485 -13.06 -29.25 -2.12
C ILE A 485 -14.40 -29.75 -2.66
N SER A 486 -14.80 -30.97 -2.28
CA SER A 486 -16.04 -31.58 -2.77
C SER A 486 -17.28 -30.80 -2.31
N LEU A 487 -17.31 -30.36 -1.05
CA LEU A 487 -18.36 -29.49 -0.53
C LEU A 487 -18.35 -28.12 -1.24
N GLY A 488 -17.17 -27.52 -1.43
CA GLY A 488 -17.03 -26.25 -2.14
C GLY A 488 -17.56 -26.33 -3.57
N VAL A 489 -17.20 -27.38 -4.32
CA VAL A 489 -17.70 -27.62 -5.68
C VAL A 489 -19.21 -27.89 -5.67
N ALA A 490 -19.74 -28.64 -4.70
CA ALA A 490 -21.18 -28.86 -4.56
C ALA A 490 -21.94 -27.54 -4.35
N PHE A 491 -21.50 -26.72 -3.40
CA PHE A 491 -22.13 -25.43 -3.10
C PHE A 491 -21.98 -24.43 -4.24
N TRP A 492 -20.83 -24.37 -4.90
CA TRP A 492 -20.63 -23.52 -6.08
C TRP A 492 -21.60 -23.90 -7.21
N ARG A 493 -21.70 -25.19 -7.53
CA ARG A 493 -22.64 -25.70 -8.56
C ARG A 493 -24.10 -25.44 -8.18
N ALA A 494 -24.48 -25.68 -6.94
CA ALA A 494 -25.83 -25.41 -6.45
C ALA A 494 -26.16 -23.90 -6.38
N GLY A 495 -25.14 -23.05 -6.19
CA GLY A 495 -25.26 -21.60 -6.06
C GLY A 495 -25.39 -20.85 -7.38
N MET A 496 -24.95 -21.44 -8.51
CA MET A 496 -25.02 -20.80 -9.83
C MET A 496 -26.47 -20.44 -10.22
N SER A 497 -26.69 -19.16 -10.54
CA SER A 497 -27.98 -18.67 -11.04
C SER A 497 -28.25 -19.25 -12.43
N ALA A 498 -29.17 -20.19 -12.52
CA ALA A 498 -29.64 -20.77 -13.77
C ALA A 498 -31.16 -20.98 -13.71
N THR A 499 -31.83 -20.99 -14.86
CA THR A 499 -33.27 -21.25 -14.99
C THR A 499 -33.53 -22.48 -15.87
N GLY A 500 -34.68 -23.12 -15.70
CA GLY A 500 -35.07 -24.28 -16.50
C GLY A 500 -34.16 -25.50 -16.34
N GLN A 501 -33.83 -26.17 -17.45
CA GLN A 501 -33.02 -27.40 -17.47
C GLN A 501 -31.60 -27.20 -16.92
N ALA A 502 -31.02 -26.00 -17.07
CA ALA A 502 -29.69 -25.70 -16.56
C ALA A 502 -29.66 -25.71 -15.02
N ALA A 503 -30.72 -25.22 -14.36
CA ALA A 503 -30.86 -25.27 -12.90
C ALA A 503 -30.94 -26.71 -12.38
N GLN A 504 -31.71 -27.57 -13.05
CA GLN A 504 -31.81 -28.99 -12.71
C GLN A 504 -30.49 -29.73 -12.92
N SER A 505 -29.77 -29.44 -14.02
CA SER A 505 -28.46 -30.03 -14.30
C SER A 505 -27.43 -29.62 -13.24
N ASN A 506 -27.40 -28.33 -12.86
CA ASN A 506 -26.54 -27.83 -11.78
C ASN A 506 -26.82 -28.52 -10.44
N LEU A 507 -28.09 -28.71 -10.09
CA LEU A 507 -28.49 -29.43 -8.88
C LEU A 507 -28.05 -30.90 -8.93
N LEU A 508 -28.29 -31.62 -10.02
CA LEU A 508 -27.88 -33.02 -10.17
C LEU A 508 -26.35 -33.19 -10.14
N GLN A 509 -25.62 -32.29 -10.81
CA GLN A 509 -24.16 -32.29 -10.78
C GLN A 509 -23.59 -31.96 -9.40
N SER A 510 -24.33 -31.23 -8.54
CA SER A 510 -23.91 -30.98 -7.15
C SER A 510 -23.97 -32.23 -6.25
N LEU A 511 -24.77 -33.25 -6.62
CA LEU A 511 -24.88 -34.50 -5.84
C LEU A 511 -23.63 -35.37 -5.93
N VAL A 512 -22.91 -35.35 -7.07
CA VAL A 512 -21.71 -36.19 -7.27
C VAL A 512 -20.60 -35.81 -6.28
N PRO A 513 -20.20 -34.52 -6.13
CA PRO A 513 -19.26 -34.12 -5.08
C PRO A 513 -19.78 -34.39 -3.66
N LEU A 514 -21.09 -34.28 -3.40
CA LEU A 514 -21.65 -34.62 -2.08
C LEU A 514 -21.49 -36.11 -1.75
N LEU A 515 -21.67 -37.00 -2.74
CA LEU A 515 -21.40 -38.43 -2.57
C LEU A 515 -19.92 -38.70 -2.32
N VAL A 516 -19.01 -38.03 -3.06
CA VAL A 516 -17.57 -38.11 -2.81
C VAL A 516 -17.24 -37.67 -1.38
N ALA A 517 -17.77 -36.53 -0.94
CA ALA A 517 -17.60 -36.06 0.44
C ALA A 517 -18.11 -37.09 1.45
N GLY A 518 -19.28 -37.70 1.22
CA GLY A 518 -19.85 -38.75 2.07
C GLY A 518 -18.96 -39.99 2.19
N VAL A 519 -18.42 -40.48 1.08
CA VAL A 519 -17.49 -41.63 1.05
C VAL A 519 -16.19 -41.29 1.81
N VAL A 520 -15.65 -40.10 1.62
CA VAL A 520 -14.42 -39.67 2.31
C VAL A 520 -14.67 -39.46 3.81
N ILE A 521 -15.82 -38.89 4.20
CA ILE A 521 -16.23 -38.78 5.62
C ILE A 521 -16.32 -40.17 6.25
N TYR A 522 -16.96 -41.13 5.58
CA TYR A 522 -17.00 -42.51 6.05
C TYR A 522 -15.59 -43.09 6.21
N GLY A 523 -14.70 -42.87 5.23
CA GLY A 523 -13.29 -43.22 5.33
C GLY A 523 -12.60 -42.62 6.56
N LEU A 524 -12.77 -41.32 6.84
CA LEU A 524 -12.21 -40.69 8.04
C LEU A 524 -12.78 -41.26 9.33
N LEU A 525 -14.08 -41.59 9.38
CA LEU A 525 -14.70 -42.24 10.52
C LEU A 525 -14.12 -43.64 10.77
N THR A 526 -13.70 -44.38 9.73
CA THR A 526 -13.00 -45.66 9.95
C THR A 526 -11.59 -45.46 10.54
N LEU A 527 -10.91 -44.35 10.22
CA LEU A 527 -9.59 -44.03 10.77
C LEU A 527 -9.65 -43.65 12.26
N VAL A 528 -10.81 -43.23 12.77
CA VAL A 528 -11.04 -42.98 14.21
C VAL A 528 -10.71 -44.21 15.05
N ASN A 529 -11.01 -45.41 14.53
CA ASN A 529 -10.72 -46.66 15.22
C ASN A 529 -9.22 -47.01 15.25
N GLN A 530 -8.42 -46.45 14.34
CA GLN A 530 -6.98 -46.76 14.24
C GLN A 530 -6.11 -45.79 15.05
N ILE A 531 -6.38 -44.49 14.95
CA ILE A 531 -5.54 -43.44 15.55
C ILE A 531 -6.26 -42.63 16.63
N GLY A 532 -7.53 -42.92 16.90
CA GLY A 532 -8.35 -42.25 17.91
C GLY A 532 -9.03 -40.99 17.40
N GLY A 533 -10.28 -40.77 17.83
CA GLY A 533 -11.10 -39.66 17.33
C GLY A 533 -10.53 -38.28 17.64
N ARG A 534 -9.81 -38.13 18.75
CA ARG A 534 -9.13 -36.87 19.09
C ARG A 534 -7.99 -36.52 18.13
N ALA A 535 -7.24 -37.52 17.66
CA ALA A 535 -6.15 -37.32 16.70
C ALA A 535 -6.69 -37.02 15.30
N VAL A 536 -7.74 -37.74 14.87
CA VAL A 536 -8.44 -37.45 13.60
C VAL A 536 -8.98 -36.02 13.60
N LEU A 537 -9.70 -35.63 14.66
CA LEU A 537 -10.24 -34.27 14.78
C LEU A 537 -9.11 -33.23 14.79
N ALA A 538 -8.03 -33.48 15.54
CA ALA A 538 -6.90 -32.56 15.60
C ALA A 538 -6.22 -32.37 14.23
N LEU A 539 -5.99 -33.46 13.49
CA LEU A 539 -5.41 -33.41 12.14
C LEU A 539 -6.35 -32.70 11.15
N ALA A 540 -7.66 -32.97 11.20
CA ALA A 540 -8.65 -32.28 10.37
C ALA A 540 -8.69 -30.76 10.70
N SER A 541 -8.70 -30.39 11.97
CA SER A 541 -8.66 -28.99 12.41
C SER A 541 -7.36 -28.29 12.02
N LEU A 542 -6.20 -28.97 12.11
CA LEU A 542 -4.91 -28.42 11.65
C LEU A 542 -4.88 -28.25 10.13
N THR A 543 -5.53 -29.14 9.38
CA THR A 543 -5.65 -29.03 7.93
C THR A 543 -6.47 -27.80 7.56
N LEU A 544 -7.64 -27.60 8.20
CA LEU A 544 -8.45 -26.40 8.02
C LEU A 544 -7.68 -25.13 8.41
N ALA A 545 -7.01 -25.14 9.57
CA ALA A 545 -6.20 -24.01 10.01
C ALA A 545 -5.04 -23.70 9.05
N GLY A 546 -4.43 -24.72 8.44
CA GLY A 546 -3.40 -24.55 7.42
C GLY A 546 -3.92 -23.87 6.15
N LEU A 547 -5.11 -24.26 5.67
CA LEU A 547 -5.76 -23.60 4.54
C LEU A 547 -6.12 -22.15 4.83
N ILE A 548 -6.68 -21.90 6.01
CA ILE A 548 -6.96 -20.53 6.48
C ILE A 548 -5.64 -19.76 6.60
N GLY A 549 -4.55 -20.38 7.05
CA GLY A 549 -3.22 -19.77 7.10
C GLY A 549 -2.69 -19.38 5.71
N VAL A 550 -2.91 -20.20 4.69
CA VAL A 550 -2.58 -19.85 3.28
C VAL A 550 -3.42 -18.65 2.81
N TYR A 551 -4.71 -18.65 3.12
CA TYR A 551 -5.57 -17.49 2.88
C TYR A 551 -5.04 -16.24 3.58
N THR A 552 -4.69 -16.35 4.86
CA THR A 552 -4.12 -15.26 5.66
C THR A 552 -2.82 -14.73 5.04
N LEU A 553 -1.91 -15.59 4.59
CA LEU A 553 -0.68 -15.16 3.91
C LEU A 553 -0.97 -14.41 2.60
N ARG A 554 -1.90 -14.89 1.78
CA ARG A 554 -2.32 -14.20 0.55
C ARG A 554 -2.95 -12.84 0.88
N ALA A 555 -3.87 -12.82 1.83
CA ALA A 555 -4.52 -11.62 2.35
C ALA A 555 -3.52 -10.58 2.86
N THR A 556 -2.51 -11.01 3.60
CA THR A 556 -1.42 -10.16 4.07
C THR A 556 -0.61 -9.62 2.90
N TRP A 557 -0.26 -10.46 1.92
CA TRP A 557 0.53 -10.03 0.77
C TRP A 557 -0.18 -8.92 -0.03
N MET A 558 -1.46 -9.12 -0.32
CA MET A 558 -2.27 -8.15 -1.05
C MET A 558 -2.36 -6.82 -0.31
N ALA A 559 -2.73 -6.85 0.98
CA ALA A 559 -2.92 -5.65 1.78
C ALA A 559 -1.60 -4.89 2.05
N VAL A 560 -0.46 -5.58 2.13
CA VAL A 560 0.82 -4.98 2.56
C VAL A 560 1.74 -4.60 1.40
N TYR A 561 1.69 -5.32 0.26
CA TYR A 561 2.68 -5.13 -0.82
C TYR A 561 2.09 -4.84 -2.19
N GLU A 562 0.88 -5.33 -2.48
CA GLU A 562 0.25 -5.12 -3.79
C GLU A 562 -0.58 -3.83 -3.80
N HIS A 563 -1.33 -3.62 -2.72
CA HIS A 563 -2.28 -2.52 -2.56
C HIS A 563 -2.12 -1.80 -1.20
N PRO A 564 -0.89 -1.41 -0.78
CA PRO A 564 -0.67 -0.81 0.54
C PRO A 564 -1.29 0.57 0.71
N ASP A 565 -1.52 1.28 -0.40
CA ASP A 565 -2.01 2.66 -0.43
C ASP A 565 -3.15 2.87 -1.44
N THR A 566 -3.80 1.79 -1.88
CA THR A 566 -5.04 1.86 -2.65
C THR A 566 -6.23 1.54 -1.75
N PRO A 567 -7.32 2.33 -1.77
CA PRO A 567 -8.46 2.17 -0.86
C PRO A 567 -9.40 1.03 -1.28
N VAL A 568 -8.84 -0.13 -1.63
CA VAL A 568 -9.59 -1.36 -1.94
C VAL A 568 -9.81 -2.25 -0.70
N GLU A 569 -9.05 -2.01 0.36
CA GLU A 569 -9.06 -2.80 1.60
C GLU A 569 -9.85 -2.10 2.72
N LEU A 570 -10.62 -2.88 3.52
CA LEU A 570 -11.32 -2.34 4.71
C LEU A 570 -10.37 -1.94 5.85
N LEU A 571 -9.10 -2.37 5.80
CA LEU A 571 -8.04 -1.90 6.71
C LEU A 571 -7.64 -0.44 6.45
N VAL A 572 -7.93 0.08 5.26
CA VAL A 572 -7.53 1.42 4.82
C VAL A 572 -8.60 2.43 5.24
N TYR A 573 -8.31 3.25 6.25
CA TYR A 573 -9.22 4.33 6.69
C TYR A 573 -8.85 5.70 6.13
N THR A 574 -7.58 6.09 6.14
CA THR A 574 -7.09 7.40 5.68
C THR A 574 -5.86 7.26 4.82
N GLN A 575 -6.04 7.28 3.51
CA GLN A 575 -4.96 7.07 2.55
C GLN A 575 -4.73 8.27 1.66
N THR A 576 -3.46 8.50 1.37
CA THR A 576 -3.01 9.37 0.30
C THR A 576 -2.80 8.53 -0.95
N ALA A 577 -3.29 8.98 -2.11
CA ALA A 577 -3.07 8.28 -3.36
C ALA A 577 -1.57 8.09 -3.67
N PRO A 578 -1.21 6.97 -4.31
CA PRO A 578 0.17 6.70 -4.73
C PRO A 578 0.72 7.78 -5.68
N ASP A 579 -0.15 8.59 -6.28
CA ASP A 579 0.26 9.66 -7.19
C ASP A 579 0.81 10.92 -6.48
N VAL A 580 0.51 11.14 -5.19
CA VAL A 580 0.96 12.36 -4.48
C VAL A 580 2.49 12.48 -4.40
N PRO A 581 3.27 11.45 -3.98
CA PRO A 581 4.72 11.49 -4.03
C PRO A 581 5.27 11.78 -5.43
N ARG A 582 4.65 11.17 -6.46
CA ARG A 582 5.01 11.38 -7.86
C ARG A 582 4.85 12.85 -8.26
N TYR A 583 3.73 13.49 -7.93
CA TYR A 583 3.53 14.91 -8.27
C TYR A 583 4.43 15.84 -7.50
N VAL A 584 4.74 15.53 -6.24
CA VAL A 584 5.73 16.31 -5.50
C VAL A 584 7.10 16.20 -6.18
N ALA A 585 7.47 15.02 -6.70
CA ALA A 585 8.70 14.86 -7.46
C ALA A 585 8.68 15.66 -8.78
N ASP A 586 7.55 15.70 -9.49
CA ASP A 586 7.37 16.53 -10.68
C ASP A 586 7.48 18.03 -10.34
N ILE A 587 6.84 18.47 -9.25
CA ILE A 587 6.93 19.84 -8.71
C ILE A 587 8.37 20.20 -8.36
N ARG A 588 9.09 19.31 -7.67
CA ARG A 588 10.50 19.51 -7.30
C ARG A 588 11.39 19.63 -8.55
N THR A 589 11.15 18.80 -9.55
CA THR A 589 11.87 18.86 -10.83
C THR A 589 11.61 20.18 -11.54
N LEU A 590 10.35 20.63 -11.61
CA LEU A 590 10.02 21.94 -12.17
C LEU A 590 10.72 23.06 -11.39
N ALA A 591 10.67 23.01 -10.07
CA ALA A 591 11.26 24.03 -9.22
C ALA A 591 12.77 24.16 -9.41
N ILE A 592 13.49 23.03 -9.45
CA ILE A 592 14.93 22.99 -9.77
C ILE A 592 15.17 23.62 -11.13
N ASN A 593 14.41 23.25 -12.16
CA ASN A 593 14.58 23.80 -13.51
C ASN A 593 14.39 25.31 -13.57
N LEU A 594 13.45 25.86 -12.80
CA LEU A 594 13.15 27.30 -12.80
C LEU A 594 14.15 28.14 -12.00
N THR A 595 14.71 27.59 -10.92
CA THR A 595 15.49 28.36 -9.95
C THR A 595 16.95 27.92 -9.86
N ARG A 596 17.38 26.90 -10.61
CA ARG A 596 18.80 26.46 -10.68
C ARG A 596 19.79 27.57 -11.03
N ASN A 597 19.33 28.60 -11.73
CA ASN A 597 20.11 29.77 -12.14
C ASN A 597 19.97 30.97 -11.19
N GLN A 598 19.17 30.83 -10.12
CA GLN A 598 18.90 31.83 -9.09
C GLN A 598 19.33 31.33 -7.69
N ARG A 599 20.45 30.59 -7.62
CA ARG A 599 20.97 30.04 -6.37
C ARG A 599 21.30 31.15 -5.38
N SER A 600 20.95 30.94 -4.12
CA SER A 600 21.24 31.87 -3.02
C SER A 600 21.89 31.12 -1.86
N ALA A 601 22.34 31.83 -0.83
CA ALA A 601 22.82 31.20 0.40
C ALA A 601 21.72 30.36 1.09
N GLU A 602 20.45 30.71 0.87
CA GLU A 602 19.27 30.00 1.41
C GLU A 602 18.81 28.84 0.50
N ASP A 603 19.28 28.80 -0.74
CA ASP A 603 18.93 27.79 -1.76
C ASP A 603 20.14 27.51 -2.67
N ALA A 604 21.13 26.83 -2.09
CA ALA A 604 22.41 26.59 -2.74
C ALA A 604 22.32 25.66 -3.97
N ALA A 605 21.30 24.78 -4.01
CA ALA A 605 21.05 23.87 -5.11
C ALA A 605 20.11 24.46 -6.18
N GLY A 606 19.30 25.46 -5.82
CA GLY A 606 18.13 25.86 -6.59
C GLY A 606 16.99 24.86 -6.40
N GLY A 607 15.76 25.35 -6.31
CA GLY A 607 14.52 24.57 -6.38
C GLY A 607 13.59 24.85 -5.23
N ILE A 608 14.13 25.00 -4.02
CA ILE A 608 13.30 25.05 -2.82
C ILE A 608 12.72 26.45 -2.55
N THR A 609 13.20 27.49 -3.24
CA THR A 609 12.68 28.86 -3.13
C THR A 609 11.52 29.17 -4.08
N MET A 610 11.17 28.25 -4.98
CA MET A 610 9.99 28.44 -5.84
C MET A 610 8.72 28.56 -5.00
N PRO A 611 7.93 29.63 -5.15
CA PRO A 611 6.71 29.79 -4.37
C PRO A 611 5.59 28.87 -4.88
N ILE A 612 4.81 28.30 -3.97
CA ILE A 612 3.70 27.40 -4.27
C ILE A 612 2.48 27.85 -3.46
N ILE A 613 1.35 28.03 -4.13
CA ILE A 613 0.06 28.27 -3.44
C ILE A 613 -0.58 26.92 -3.12
N ILE A 614 -1.03 26.76 -1.88
CA ILE A 614 -1.72 25.57 -1.41
C ILE A 614 -2.98 25.98 -0.65
N ASP A 615 -4.10 25.34 -0.98
CA ASP A 615 -5.36 25.52 -0.27
C ASP A 615 -5.28 24.99 1.17
N SER A 616 -5.49 25.90 2.12
CA SER A 616 -5.46 25.66 3.57
C SER A 616 -6.86 25.45 4.17
N GLY A 617 -7.85 25.23 3.32
CA GLY A 617 -9.22 24.98 3.69
C GLY A 617 -10.03 26.23 3.98
N ASP A 618 -11.22 26.03 4.54
CA ASP A 618 -12.09 27.10 5.03
C ASP A 618 -11.66 27.62 6.43
N ALA A 619 -12.52 28.42 7.07
CA ALA A 619 -12.28 28.95 8.41
C ALA A 619 -12.13 27.85 9.49
N ASN A 620 -12.74 26.68 9.28
CA ASN A 620 -12.64 25.51 10.15
C ASN A 620 -11.53 24.54 9.73
N GLY A 621 -10.82 24.83 8.64
CA GLY A 621 -9.80 23.96 8.04
C GLY A 621 -10.37 22.85 7.16
N ASP A 622 -11.68 22.86 6.88
CA ASP A 622 -12.29 21.87 5.99
C ASP A 622 -11.80 22.06 4.56
N GLY A 623 -11.55 20.95 3.86
CA GLY A 623 -10.92 20.96 2.53
C GLY A 623 -9.42 21.31 2.49
N SER A 624 -8.73 21.43 3.64
CA SER A 624 -7.30 21.71 3.67
C SER A 624 -6.47 20.61 3.00
N LEU A 625 -5.51 21.03 2.16
CA LEU A 625 -4.50 20.15 1.54
C LEU A 625 -3.24 19.99 2.39
N ALA A 626 -3.24 20.50 3.63
CA ALA A 626 -2.06 20.50 4.50
C ALA A 626 -1.40 19.14 4.62
N TRP A 627 -2.21 18.09 4.79
CA TRP A 627 -1.72 16.74 4.95
C TRP A 627 -2.17 15.89 3.76
N PRO A 628 -1.23 15.24 3.04
CA PRO A 628 0.16 15.01 3.41
C PRO A 628 1.18 16.02 2.85
N LEU A 629 0.74 17.06 2.12
CA LEU A 629 1.66 17.93 1.35
C LEU A 629 2.67 18.67 2.22
N GLN A 630 2.36 18.95 3.48
CA GLN A 630 3.26 19.59 4.44
C GLN A 630 4.49 18.72 4.74
N TRP A 631 4.35 17.40 4.71
CA TRP A 631 5.49 16.48 4.80
C TRP A 631 6.32 16.48 3.51
N TYR A 632 5.67 16.35 2.37
CA TYR A 632 6.33 16.19 1.08
C TYR A 632 6.98 17.48 0.55
N LEU A 633 6.41 18.64 0.87
CA LEU A 633 6.91 19.95 0.50
C LEU A 633 7.71 20.62 1.63
N ARG A 634 8.07 19.89 2.71
CA ARG A 634 8.78 20.43 3.89
C ARG A 634 10.08 21.19 3.58
N ASP A 635 10.74 20.82 2.48
CA ASP A 635 12.00 21.45 2.06
C ASP A 635 11.78 22.82 1.41
N PHE A 636 10.59 23.06 0.83
CA PHE A 636 10.26 24.31 0.16
C PHE A 636 10.15 25.46 1.17
N LYS A 637 10.80 26.58 0.85
CA LYS A 637 10.92 27.75 1.73
C LYS A 637 9.78 28.74 1.57
N ARG A 638 9.03 28.68 0.47
CA ARG A 638 7.98 29.65 0.11
C ARG A 638 6.63 29.00 -0.16
N LEU A 639 6.07 28.33 0.84
CA LEU A 639 4.70 27.79 0.76
C LEU A 639 3.69 28.86 1.19
N ALA A 640 2.78 29.22 0.28
CA ALA A 640 1.68 30.14 0.52
C ALA A 640 0.39 29.36 0.82
N TRP A 641 0.09 29.20 2.12
CA TRP A 641 -1.14 28.59 2.60
C TRP A 641 -2.29 29.59 2.51
N THR A 642 -3.15 29.41 1.50
CA THR A 642 -4.22 30.36 1.17
C THR A 642 -5.57 29.80 1.58
N LYS A 643 -6.41 30.62 2.22
CA LYS A 643 -7.78 30.21 2.64
C LYS A 643 -8.75 30.24 1.47
N LYS A 644 -9.76 29.38 1.54
CA LYS A 644 -10.86 29.29 0.55
C LYS A 644 -11.42 30.65 0.11
N ASP A 645 -11.72 31.52 1.08
CA ASP A 645 -12.38 32.81 0.81
C ASP A 645 -11.52 33.75 -0.05
N ALA A 646 -10.18 33.62 0.04
CA ALA A 646 -9.25 34.48 -0.69
C ALA A 646 -9.39 34.31 -2.20
N PHE A 647 -9.72 33.11 -2.67
CA PHE A 647 -9.93 32.85 -4.09
C PHE A 647 -11.40 32.74 -4.50
N GLN A 648 -12.36 32.53 -3.58
CA GLN A 648 -13.78 32.49 -3.94
C GLN A 648 -14.50 33.84 -3.93
N THR A 649 -14.08 34.80 -3.11
CA THR A 649 -14.84 36.06 -2.94
C THR A 649 -14.72 36.99 -4.16
N ASN A 650 -13.55 37.01 -4.81
CA ASN A 650 -13.30 37.79 -6.03
C ASN A 650 -12.13 37.18 -6.84
N PRO A 651 -12.33 36.04 -7.52
CA PRO A 651 -11.25 35.36 -8.25
C PRO A 651 -10.73 36.20 -9.42
N GLY A 652 -9.44 36.56 -9.39
CA GLY A 652 -8.74 37.27 -10.45
C GLY A 652 -7.24 36.98 -10.48
N PRO A 653 -6.46 37.59 -11.40
CA PRO A 653 -5.02 37.34 -11.52
C PRO A 653 -4.25 37.63 -10.22
N THR A 654 -4.62 38.71 -9.52
CA THR A 654 -3.99 39.13 -8.26
C THR A 654 -4.21 38.16 -7.10
N THR A 655 -5.24 37.31 -7.18
CA THR A 655 -5.53 36.25 -6.20
C THR A 655 -4.42 35.20 -6.15
N PHE A 656 -3.74 34.97 -7.28
CA PHE A 656 -2.71 33.94 -7.41
C PHE A 656 -1.30 34.53 -7.48
N GLU A 657 -1.13 35.77 -7.05
CA GLU A 657 0.18 36.43 -6.99
C GLU A 657 0.90 36.17 -5.65
N VAL A 658 2.19 35.91 -5.73
CA VAL A 658 3.11 35.63 -4.62
C VAL A 658 4.41 36.40 -4.81
N ASP A 659 5.18 36.52 -3.73
CA ASP A 659 6.52 37.11 -3.79
C ASP A 659 7.50 36.12 -4.41
N LEU A 660 8.03 36.48 -5.58
CA LEU A 660 9.00 35.71 -6.34
C LEU A 660 10.41 35.83 -5.74
N PRO A 661 11.33 34.87 -6.02
CA PRO A 661 12.68 34.86 -5.44
C PRO A 661 13.47 36.16 -5.65
N ASP A 662 13.23 36.86 -6.76
CA ASP A 662 13.85 38.14 -7.12
C ASP A 662 13.27 39.37 -6.39
N GLY A 663 12.31 39.18 -5.48
CA GLY A 663 11.64 40.24 -4.72
C GLY A 663 10.52 40.94 -5.50
N THR A 664 10.20 40.50 -6.71
CA THR A 664 9.04 40.98 -7.46
C THR A 664 7.77 40.22 -7.04
N ARG A 665 6.60 40.81 -7.31
CA ARG A 665 5.31 40.15 -7.11
C ARG A 665 4.78 39.67 -8.45
N GLY A 666 4.39 38.40 -8.53
CA GLY A 666 3.91 37.81 -9.77
C GLY A 666 3.14 36.51 -9.54
N LEU A 667 2.55 35.97 -10.62
CA LEU A 667 1.77 34.74 -10.55
C LEU A 667 2.60 33.56 -10.07
N ALA A 668 2.06 32.80 -9.11
CA ALA A 668 2.69 31.60 -8.59
C ALA A 668 2.97 30.58 -9.72
N PRO A 669 4.14 29.94 -9.76
CA PRO A 669 4.42 28.86 -10.69
C PRO A 669 3.43 27.69 -10.61
N ILE A 670 3.00 27.35 -9.39
CA ILE A 670 2.10 26.22 -9.11
C ILE A 670 1.02 26.63 -8.10
N VAL A 671 -0.20 26.17 -8.35
CA VAL A 671 -1.36 26.34 -7.48
C VAL A 671 -2.03 24.98 -7.25
N LEU A 672 -2.21 24.61 -5.98
CA LEU A 672 -2.85 23.36 -5.54
C LEU A 672 -4.14 23.69 -4.80
N LEU A 673 -5.29 23.23 -5.31
CA LEU A 673 -6.62 23.55 -4.74
C LEU A 673 -7.46 22.32 -4.48
N TYR A 674 -8.31 22.37 -3.45
CA TYR A 674 -9.37 21.37 -3.27
C TYR A 674 -10.45 21.56 -4.34
N LYS A 675 -10.82 20.51 -5.07
CA LYS A 675 -11.76 20.58 -6.19
C LYS A 675 -13.11 21.25 -5.85
N PRO A 676 -13.81 20.95 -4.73
CA PRO A 676 -15.03 21.66 -4.33
C PRO A 676 -14.81 23.15 -3.99
N HIS A 677 -13.56 23.57 -3.77
CA HIS A 677 -13.22 24.98 -3.61
C HIS A 677 -13.00 25.70 -4.96
N VAL A 678 -12.85 24.95 -6.07
CA VAL A 678 -12.72 25.49 -7.44
C VAL A 678 -14.11 25.71 -8.06
N THR A 679 -14.73 26.86 -7.79
CA THR A 679 -16.00 27.27 -8.43
C THR A 679 -15.82 27.58 -9.92
N SER A 680 -16.92 27.80 -10.65
CA SER A 680 -16.88 28.24 -12.06
C SER A 680 -16.04 29.50 -12.26
N GLU A 681 -16.13 30.45 -11.34
CA GLU A 681 -15.43 31.73 -11.38
C GLU A 681 -13.94 31.55 -11.09
N VAL A 682 -13.60 30.73 -10.08
CA VAL A 682 -12.21 30.36 -9.77
C VAL A 682 -11.57 29.64 -10.94
N ARG A 683 -12.27 28.66 -11.54
CA ARG A 683 -11.80 27.91 -12.70
C ARG A 683 -11.52 28.83 -13.88
N LYS A 684 -12.43 29.76 -14.18
CA LYS A 684 -12.24 30.76 -15.24
C LYS A 684 -11.01 31.65 -14.99
N ALA A 685 -10.75 32.04 -13.74
CA ALA A 685 -9.58 32.83 -13.38
C ALA A 685 -8.27 32.03 -13.51
N LEU A 686 -8.28 30.74 -13.15
CA LEU A 686 -7.15 29.83 -13.34
C LEU A 686 -6.88 29.58 -14.81
N GLU A 687 -7.88 29.19 -15.58
CA GLU A 687 -7.76 28.91 -17.02
C GLU A 687 -7.20 30.10 -17.81
N ALA A 688 -7.37 31.33 -17.34
CA ALA A 688 -6.78 32.51 -17.98
C ALA A 688 -5.24 32.48 -18.00
N ASN A 689 -4.58 31.96 -16.96
CA ASN A 689 -3.11 32.05 -16.79
C ASN A 689 -2.42 30.70 -16.46
N TYR A 690 -3.20 29.66 -16.21
CA TYR A 690 -2.74 28.34 -15.78
C TYR A 690 -3.32 27.25 -16.68
N VAL A 691 -2.71 26.08 -16.62
CA VAL A 691 -3.19 24.85 -17.25
C VAL A 691 -3.12 23.70 -16.24
N GLN A 692 -4.02 22.73 -16.39
CA GLN A 692 -3.93 21.48 -15.64
C GLN A 692 -3.01 20.52 -16.42
N PRO A 693 -1.78 20.25 -15.95
CA PRO A 693 -0.83 19.39 -16.66
C PRO A 693 -1.31 17.92 -16.79
N TYR A 694 -2.30 17.52 -15.99
CA TYR A 694 -2.81 16.16 -15.93
C TYR A 694 -4.25 16.01 -16.47
N GLY A 695 -4.81 17.05 -17.08
CA GLY A 695 -6.15 17.05 -17.69
C GLY A 695 -7.31 16.91 -16.70
N SER A 696 -8.52 16.64 -17.20
CA SER A 696 -9.73 16.44 -16.38
C SER A 696 -9.73 15.15 -15.55
N THR A 697 -8.85 14.21 -15.88
CA THR A 697 -8.51 13.02 -15.08
C THR A 697 -7.43 13.30 -14.04
N GLY A 698 -6.83 14.50 -14.06
CA GLY A 698 -5.76 14.98 -13.18
C GLY A 698 -6.22 15.42 -11.80
N VAL A 699 -7.34 14.84 -11.36
CA VAL A 699 -7.92 15.09 -10.06
C VAL A 699 -7.47 13.97 -9.14
N PHE A 700 -6.76 14.31 -8.07
CA PHE A 700 -6.05 13.33 -7.27
C PHE A 700 -6.59 13.21 -5.87
N ASN A 701 -6.67 11.98 -5.39
CA ASN A 701 -7.16 11.68 -4.06
C ASN A 701 -6.04 11.89 -3.04
N TRP A 702 -6.09 12.94 -2.23
CA TRP A 702 -5.09 13.11 -1.16
C TRP A 702 -5.57 12.56 0.19
N TRP A 703 -6.89 12.38 0.33
CA TRP A 703 -7.55 11.93 1.55
C TRP A 703 -8.83 11.16 1.20
N PHE A 704 -9.05 10.06 1.91
CA PHE A 704 -10.14 9.12 1.68
C PHE A 704 -10.58 8.50 3.02
N PRO A 705 -11.87 8.16 3.29
CA PRO A 705 -13.11 8.69 2.72
C PRO A 705 -13.75 9.77 3.61
N GLU A 706 -14.15 10.89 3.02
CA GLU A 706 -15.13 11.81 3.61
C GLU A 706 -16.10 12.28 2.53
N GLY A 707 -17.16 11.51 2.31
CA GLY A 707 -18.27 11.89 1.43
C GLY A 707 -19.35 12.71 2.14
N GLN A 708 -20.44 12.96 1.42
CA GLN A 708 -21.64 13.54 2.01
C GLN A 708 -22.18 12.61 3.09
N LYS A 709 -22.09 13.07 4.35
CA LYS A 709 -22.58 12.38 5.56
C LYS A 709 -24.05 11.91 5.46
N CYS A 710 -24.78 12.44 4.48
CA CYS A 710 -26.21 12.25 4.25
C CYS A 710 -26.65 11.48 3.01
N SER A 711 -25.73 11.07 2.15
CA SER A 711 -26.08 10.28 0.98
C SER A 711 -25.60 8.84 1.17
N PRO A 712 -26.49 7.82 1.19
CA PRO A 712 -26.11 6.40 1.34
C PRO A 712 -25.21 5.87 0.23
N ALA A 713 -25.25 6.51 -0.93
CA ALA A 713 -24.36 6.23 -2.05
C ALA A 713 -23.02 6.97 -1.91
N SER A 714 -22.87 7.84 -0.91
CA SER A 714 -21.65 8.60 -0.69
C SER A 714 -20.63 7.80 0.15
N PRO A 715 -19.38 7.75 -0.27
CA PRO A 715 -18.34 6.97 0.42
C PRO A 715 -17.96 7.63 1.74
N GLY A 716 -17.97 6.87 2.83
CA GLY A 716 -17.95 7.44 4.19
C GLY A 716 -19.32 7.95 4.67
N TYR A 717 -20.43 7.52 4.04
CA TYR A 717 -21.79 7.73 4.57
C TYR A 717 -21.88 7.26 6.02
N LYS A 718 -22.29 8.17 6.90
CA LYS A 718 -22.13 8.08 8.36
C LYS A 718 -23.28 7.39 9.08
N ARG A 719 -24.23 6.79 8.35
CA ARG A 719 -25.49 6.32 8.94
C ARG A 719 -25.73 4.85 8.63
N PHE A 720 -24.89 4.01 9.20
CA PHE A 720 -25.28 2.63 9.48
C PHE A 720 -26.08 2.59 10.79
N TYR A 721 -27.34 3.04 10.74
CA TYR A 721 -28.26 2.87 11.85
C TYR A 721 -28.77 1.43 11.92
N TYR A 722 -27.93 0.53 12.40
CA TYR A 722 -28.45 -0.66 13.08
C TYR A 722 -28.73 -0.26 14.53
N SER A 723 -29.72 0.60 14.74
CA SER A 723 -30.36 0.59 16.05
C SER A 723 -31.16 -0.70 16.11
N SER A 724 -30.65 -1.64 16.89
CA SER A 724 -31.27 -2.95 17.00
C SER A 724 -32.49 -2.96 17.94
N TRP A 725 -32.75 -1.81 18.61
CA TRP A 725 -33.71 -1.72 19.70
C TRP A 725 -34.52 -0.41 19.77
N THR A 726 -34.33 0.53 18.83
CA THR A 726 -35.22 1.70 18.68
C THR A 726 -36.33 1.37 17.69
N SER A 727 -37.59 1.51 18.10
CA SER A 727 -38.71 1.26 17.19
C SER A 727 -38.79 2.34 16.11
N GLU A 728 -39.19 1.92 14.91
CA GLU A 728 -39.39 2.77 13.74
C GLU A 728 -40.24 4.02 14.05
N ALA A 729 -41.28 3.84 14.87
CA ALA A 729 -42.20 4.91 15.29
C ALA A 729 -41.51 6.01 16.11
N VAL A 730 -40.48 5.68 16.91
CA VAL A 730 -39.74 6.65 17.73
C VAL A 730 -38.71 7.42 16.89
N LEU A 731 -38.09 6.77 15.91
CA LEU A 731 -37.20 7.43 14.94
C LEU A 731 -37.95 8.42 14.04
N LYS A 732 -39.22 8.13 13.73
CA LYS A 732 -40.11 9.02 12.94
C LYS A 732 -40.62 10.24 13.72
N ALA A 733 -40.50 10.27 15.05
CA ALA A 733 -41.08 11.31 15.90
C ALA A 733 -40.10 12.45 16.27
N GLN A 734 -38.82 12.38 15.87
CA GLN A 734 -37.85 13.43 16.18
C GLN A 734 -37.81 14.52 15.08
N PRO A 735 -37.88 15.82 15.44
CA PRO A 735 -37.89 16.91 14.48
C PRO A 735 -36.54 17.09 13.79
N THR A 736 -36.58 17.48 12.51
CA THR A 736 -35.43 17.58 11.60
C THR A 736 -34.80 18.98 11.53
N GLU A 737 -35.10 19.88 12.47
CA GLU A 737 -35.01 21.32 12.20
C GLU A 737 -33.79 22.09 12.73
N ASP A 738 -32.87 21.53 13.49
CA ASP A 738 -31.64 22.25 13.81
C ASP A 738 -30.43 21.34 13.71
N GLY A 739 -29.36 21.82 13.08
CA GLY A 739 -28.10 21.13 12.78
C GLY A 739 -27.29 20.62 13.99
N GLY A 740 -27.94 20.23 15.08
CA GLY A 740 -27.36 19.46 16.17
C GLY A 740 -27.25 17.97 15.80
N ARG A 741 -26.00 17.47 15.80
CA ARG A 741 -25.57 16.06 15.93
C ARG A 741 -26.65 15.01 15.64
N GLY A 742 -27.02 14.87 14.36
CA GLY A 742 -28.00 13.88 13.89
C GLY A 742 -28.64 14.23 12.54
N GLY A 743 -27.94 15.00 11.68
CA GLY A 743 -28.49 15.51 10.42
C GLY A 743 -28.73 14.40 9.41
N CYS A 744 -29.84 14.50 8.65
CA CYS A 744 -30.01 14.31 7.19
C CYS A 744 -31.51 14.30 6.75
N GLY A 745 -32.47 14.31 7.69
CA GLY A 745 -33.90 14.53 7.38
C GLY A 745 -34.60 13.47 6.51
N ARG A 746 -34.05 12.25 6.39
CA ARG A 746 -34.59 11.15 5.55
C ARG A 746 -35.17 10.01 6.40
N ASP A 747 -36.27 9.41 5.94
CA ASP A 747 -36.84 8.18 6.54
C ASP A 747 -35.89 6.98 6.31
N ILE A 748 -35.36 6.42 7.41
CA ILE A 748 -34.42 5.29 7.41
C ILE A 748 -35.08 3.97 7.81
N SER A 749 -36.41 3.94 7.95
CA SER A 749 -37.17 2.77 8.43
C SER A 749 -36.89 1.47 7.67
N ALA A 750 -36.72 1.53 6.36
CA ALA A 750 -36.40 0.37 5.51
C ALA A 750 -34.97 -0.17 5.70
N GLU A 751 -34.10 0.60 6.38
CA GLU A 751 -32.69 0.27 6.65
C GLU A 751 -32.49 -0.26 8.08
N VAL A 752 -33.55 -0.24 8.91
CA VAL A 752 -33.55 -0.80 10.27
C VAL A 752 -33.72 -2.31 10.19
N GLN A 753 -32.69 -3.03 10.64
CA GLN A 753 -32.62 -4.48 10.58
C GLN A 753 -32.50 -5.07 12.00
N GLY A 754 -33.01 -6.29 12.20
CA GLY A 754 -32.97 -6.95 13.51
C GLY A 754 -31.54 -7.17 14.07
N PRO A 755 -31.37 -7.40 15.38
CA PRO A 755 -30.06 -7.51 16.05
C PRO A 755 -29.12 -8.57 15.47
N LEU A 756 -29.67 -9.59 14.80
CA LEU A 756 -28.90 -10.67 14.17
C LEU A 756 -28.64 -10.44 12.67
N ALA A 757 -29.24 -9.42 12.06
CA ALA A 757 -29.11 -9.21 10.62
C ALA A 757 -27.66 -9.01 10.15
N PRO A 758 -26.77 -8.29 10.87
CA PRO A 758 -25.35 -8.24 10.50
C PRO A 758 -24.64 -9.60 10.55
N LEU A 759 -25.03 -10.47 11.49
CA LEU A 759 -24.48 -11.83 11.61
C LEU A 759 -24.99 -12.74 10.48
N VAL A 760 -26.21 -12.50 10.00
CA VAL A 760 -26.83 -13.27 8.91
C VAL A 760 -26.48 -12.67 7.53
N TRP A 761 -26.05 -11.42 7.47
CA TRP A 761 -25.78 -10.67 6.23
C TRP A 761 -24.84 -11.40 5.25
N PRO A 762 -23.69 -11.98 5.67
CA PRO A 762 -22.84 -12.75 4.76
C PRO A 762 -23.51 -14.02 4.21
N PHE A 763 -24.51 -14.55 4.93
CA PHE A 763 -25.23 -15.76 4.57
C PHE A 763 -26.48 -15.50 3.72
N MET A 764 -26.85 -14.23 3.51
CA MET A 764 -27.95 -13.86 2.61
C MET A 764 -27.50 -14.05 1.16
N ARG A 765 -28.23 -14.87 0.40
CA ARG A 765 -27.89 -15.25 -0.98
C ARG A 765 -27.71 -14.05 -1.90
N GLU A 766 -28.46 -12.98 -1.67
CA GLU A 766 -28.43 -11.72 -2.41
C GLU A 766 -27.05 -11.04 -2.35
N ASN A 767 -26.32 -11.25 -1.25
CA ASN A 767 -25.02 -10.61 -1.02
C ASN A 767 -23.84 -11.41 -1.59
N TRP A 768 -24.05 -12.68 -1.99
CA TRP A 768 -22.96 -13.57 -2.38
C TRP A 768 -22.21 -13.14 -3.64
N SER A 769 -22.88 -12.49 -4.59
CA SER A 769 -22.25 -11.96 -5.81
C SER A 769 -21.27 -10.83 -5.53
N TRP A 770 -21.49 -10.06 -4.46
CA TRP A 770 -20.59 -9.01 -3.97
C TRP A 770 -19.54 -9.56 -2.99
N LEU A 771 -19.94 -10.50 -2.14
CA LEU A 771 -19.09 -11.07 -1.10
C LEU A 771 -17.97 -11.95 -1.69
N TYR A 772 -18.24 -12.70 -2.76
CA TYR A 772 -17.26 -13.62 -3.35
C TYR A 772 -16.03 -12.91 -3.97
N PRO A 773 -16.18 -11.90 -4.85
CA PRO A 773 -15.04 -11.11 -5.35
C PRO A 773 -14.27 -10.47 -4.20
N TYR A 774 -14.98 -9.94 -3.21
CA TYR A 774 -14.37 -9.26 -2.07
C TYR A 774 -13.60 -10.21 -1.12
N LEU A 775 -14.16 -11.37 -0.75
CA LEU A 775 -13.53 -12.29 0.20
C LEU A 775 -12.38 -13.08 -0.41
N ILE A 776 -12.46 -13.47 -1.69
CA ILE A 776 -11.51 -14.37 -2.33
C ILE A 776 -10.51 -13.62 -3.20
N TYR A 777 -10.95 -12.66 -4.00
CA TYR A 777 -10.10 -11.94 -4.95
C TYR A 777 -9.66 -10.58 -4.42
N ARG A 778 -10.41 -10.00 -3.46
CA ARG A 778 -10.24 -8.64 -2.95
C ARG A 778 -10.32 -7.56 -4.02
N GLU A 779 -11.06 -7.85 -5.09
CA GLU A 779 -11.31 -6.91 -6.18
C GLU A 779 -12.63 -6.17 -5.91
N LEU A 780 -12.57 -4.84 -5.80
CA LEU A 780 -13.76 -3.99 -5.80
C LEU A 780 -14.22 -3.77 -7.25
N PRO A 781 -15.54 -3.66 -7.49
CA PRO A 781 -16.05 -3.36 -8.82
C PRO A 781 -15.59 -1.98 -9.30
N GLU A 782 -15.17 -1.89 -10.57
CA GLU A 782 -14.93 -0.61 -11.23
C GLU A 782 -16.25 0.10 -11.61
N PRO A 783 -16.28 1.45 -11.60
CA PRO A 783 -15.21 2.32 -11.16
C PRO A 783 -15.14 2.40 -9.63
N LEU A 784 -13.92 2.39 -9.10
CA LEU A 784 -13.65 2.92 -7.77
C LEU A 784 -13.93 4.43 -7.81
N SER A 785 -15.19 4.83 -7.60
CA SER A 785 -15.50 6.20 -7.20
C SER A 785 -15.89 6.26 -5.72
N PRO A 786 -15.09 5.71 -4.79
CA PRO A 786 -15.36 5.95 -3.41
C PRO A 786 -14.97 7.45 -3.13
N GLY A 787 -15.94 8.36 -3.02
CA GLY A 787 -15.89 9.81 -2.70
C GLY A 787 -14.75 10.26 -1.80
N ALA A 788 -13.59 10.40 -2.44
CA ALA A 788 -12.37 10.93 -1.89
C ALA A 788 -12.37 12.45 -1.99
N ARG A 789 -11.50 13.08 -1.19
CA ARG A 789 -11.17 14.49 -1.39
C ARG A 789 -10.15 14.59 -2.52
N GLU A 790 -10.50 15.42 -3.48
CA GLU A 790 -9.94 15.47 -4.83
C GLU A 790 -9.22 16.80 -5.06
N MET A 791 -7.92 16.80 -5.35
CA MET A 791 -7.13 18.03 -5.53
C MET A 791 -6.87 18.29 -7.00
N GLU A 792 -6.87 19.56 -7.36
CA GLU A 792 -6.47 20.02 -8.68
C GLU A 792 -5.09 20.67 -8.62
N VAL A 793 -4.21 20.24 -9.52
CA VAL A 793 -2.88 20.81 -9.71
C VAL A 793 -2.92 21.72 -10.94
N TRP A 794 -2.52 22.97 -10.75
CA TRP A 794 -2.47 23.98 -11.81
C TRP A 794 -1.04 24.50 -11.95
N ILE A 795 -0.52 24.48 -13.18
CA ILE A 795 0.81 25.02 -13.52
C ILE A 795 0.63 26.26 -14.37
N ARG A 796 1.40 27.31 -14.08
CA ARG A 796 1.37 28.55 -14.85
C ARG A 796 1.65 28.26 -16.32
N ARG A 797 0.85 28.84 -17.21
CA ARG A 797 0.76 28.44 -18.62
C ARG A 797 2.09 28.54 -19.37
N ASP A 798 2.90 29.55 -19.07
CA ASP A 798 4.26 29.75 -19.62
C ASP A 798 5.24 28.65 -19.19
N LEU A 799 5.01 28.01 -18.04
CA LEU A 799 5.87 26.96 -17.48
C LEU A 799 5.46 25.55 -17.91
N ALA A 800 4.22 25.38 -18.36
CA ALA A 800 3.63 24.09 -18.66
C ALA A 800 4.05 23.49 -20.01
N GLY A 801 4.93 24.15 -20.77
CA GLY A 801 5.56 23.57 -21.96
C GLY A 801 4.58 23.02 -23.00
N GLY A 802 3.52 23.77 -23.30
CA GLY A 802 2.56 23.46 -24.37
C GLY A 802 1.43 22.49 -24.00
N VAL A 803 1.31 22.02 -22.75
CA VAL A 803 0.17 21.18 -22.33
C VAL A 803 -1.04 22.06 -22.02
N GLY A 804 -2.09 22.00 -22.84
CA GLY A 804 -3.39 22.65 -22.55
C GLY A 804 -3.69 23.96 -23.28
N ALA A 805 -2.94 24.34 -24.31
CA ALA A 805 -3.27 25.51 -25.13
C ALA A 805 -4.34 25.16 -26.19
N ASN A 806 -5.62 25.13 -25.78
CA ASN A 806 -6.71 25.36 -26.71
C ASN A 806 -7.04 26.85 -26.72
N GLU A 807 -6.86 27.45 -27.89
CA GLU A 807 -7.19 28.81 -28.32
C GLU A 807 -6.26 29.99 -27.96
N THR A 808 -5.55 30.41 -29.02
CA THR A 808 -5.39 31.80 -29.51
C THR A 808 -5.30 32.91 -28.47
N THR A 809 -4.17 32.97 -27.76
CA THR A 809 -3.58 34.27 -27.42
C THR A 809 -2.37 34.50 -28.32
N THR A 810 -2.52 35.47 -29.21
CA THR A 810 -1.44 36.12 -29.94
C THR A 810 -0.54 36.88 -28.96
N SER A 811 0.26 36.16 -28.16
CA SER A 811 1.58 36.70 -27.84
C SER A 811 2.41 36.58 -29.11
N ALA A 812 3.18 37.62 -29.41
CA ALA A 812 4.19 37.57 -30.46
C ALA A 812 5.36 36.68 -29.99
N ASP A 813 5.06 35.40 -29.75
CA ASP A 813 6.08 34.40 -29.51
C ASP A 813 6.81 34.19 -30.83
N LEU A 814 8.13 34.37 -30.80
CA LEU A 814 9.01 34.00 -31.90
C LEU A 814 8.85 32.50 -32.16
N ARG A 815 8.03 32.15 -33.16
CA ARG A 815 7.87 30.78 -33.63
C ARG A 815 8.89 30.49 -34.72
N LEU A 816 9.50 29.32 -34.65
CA LEU A 816 10.39 28.85 -35.71
C LEU A 816 9.56 28.53 -36.95
N LEU A 817 9.74 29.30 -38.00
CA LEU A 817 9.05 29.13 -39.28
C LEU A 817 9.83 28.17 -40.17
N ALA A 818 9.13 27.20 -40.75
CA ALA A 818 9.70 26.35 -41.77
C ALA A 818 10.02 27.16 -43.04
N GLN A 819 11.20 26.94 -43.60
CA GLN A 819 11.67 27.60 -44.81
C GLN A 819 11.21 26.90 -46.09
N ALA A 820 11.06 25.58 -46.05
CA ALA A 820 10.50 24.76 -47.12
C ALA A 820 9.37 23.87 -46.59
N GLU A 821 8.44 23.50 -47.47
CA GLU A 821 7.34 22.58 -47.20
C GLU A 821 7.26 21.57 -48.36
N ALA A 822 7.24 20.30 -48.03
CA ALA A 822 7.06 19.19 -48.96
C ALA A 822 5.69 18.56 -48.70
N THR A 823 4.74 18.78 -49.60
CA THR A 823 3.39 18.21 -49.50
C THR A 823 3.38 16.82 -50.13
N LEU A 824 2.90 15.82 -49.40
CA LEU A 824 2.81 14.46 -49.95
C LEU A 824 1.68 14.35 -51.01
N PRO A 825 1.80 13.44 -51.99
CA PRO A 825 0.76 13.23 -53.00
C PRO A 825 -0.61 12.90 -52.41
N VAL A 826 -1.68 13.28 -53.12
CA VAL A 826 -3.07 12.98 -52.74
C VAL A 826 -3.26 11.47 -52.60
N GLY A 827 -3.60 11.00 -51.40
CA GLY A 827 -3.70 9.58 -51.05
C GLY A 827 -2.66 9.09 -50.04
N GLY A 828 -1.71 9.93 -49.63
CA GLY A 828 -0.80 9.62 -48.53
C GLY A 828 -1.49 9.59 -47.17
N THR A 829 -1.59 8.41 -46.54
CA THR A 829 -2.33 8.19 -45.29
C THR A 829 -1.41 7.65 -44.20
N GLY A 830 -0.50 8.50 -43.72
CA GLY A 830 0.32 8.21 -42.56
C GLY A 830 1.82 8.20 -42.86
N PRO A 831 2.41 9.34 -43.22
CA PRO A 831 3.86 9.43 -43.32
C PRO A 831 4.49 9.29 -41.93
N THR A 832 5.63 8.60 -41.87
CA THR A 832 6.33 8.27 -40.63
C THR A 832 7.80 8.69 -40.73
N GLY A 833 8.73 7.78 -41.02
CA GLY A 833 10.16 8.06 -41.01
C GLY A 833 10.63 8.92 -42.19
N ALA A 834 11.77 9.58 -41.98
CA ALA A 834 12.43 10.39 -42.99
C ALA A 834 13.95 10.21 -42.95
N ALA A 835 14.60 10.42 -44.09
CA ALA A 835 16.04 10.48 -44.24
C ALA A 835 16.42 11.56 -45.26
N VAL A 836 17.66 12.06 -45.20
CA VAL A 836 18.18 13.07 -46.13
C VAL A 836 19.48 12.56 -46.73
N ASP A 837 19.66 12.70 -48.05
CA ASP A 837 20.90 12.33 -48.74
C ASP A 837 21.95 13.46 -48.71
N ALA A 838 23.15 13.17 -49.23
CA ALA A 838 24.25 14.14 -49.27
C ALA A 838 23.97 15.38 -50.14
N GLN A 839 22.99 15.31 -51.05
CA GLN A 839 22.54 16.42 -51.90
C GLN A 839 21.42 17.25 -51.24
N GLY A 840 20.92 16.82 -50.07
CA GLY A 840 19.86 17.46 -49.33
C GLY A 840 18.44 17.06 -49.77
N ASN A 841 18.28 16.00 -50.57
CA ASN A 841 16.97 15.48 -50.94
C ASN A 841 16.36 14.73 -49.76
N LEU A 842 15.07 14.98 -49.50
CA LEU A 842 14.31 14.35 -48.42
C LEU A 842 13.60 13.10 -48.93
N TYR A 843 13.79 11.99 -48.23
CA TYR A 843 13.08 10.74 -48.42
C TYR A 843 12.08 10.57 -47.29
N VAL A 844 10.79 10.36 -47.60
CA VAL A 844 9.71 10.17 -46.63
C VAL A 844 9.05 8.83 -46.84
N ALA A 845 8.93 8.04 -45.79
CA ALA A 845 8.19 6.79 -45.80
C ALA A 845 6.70 7.09 -45.56
N ASP A 846 5.87 6.83 -46.56
CA ASP A 846 4.43 6.84 -46.41
C ASP A 846 3.94 5.43 -46.10
N SER A 847 3.77 5.14 -44.81
CA SER A 847 3.42 3.81 -44.34
C SER A 847 2.06 3.36 -44.87
N GLY A 848 1.08 4.28 -44.94
CA GLY A 848 -0.25 3.97 -45.45
C GLY A 848 -0.33 3.82 -46.96
N ALA A 849 0.45 4.58 -47.72
CA ALA A 849 0.55 4.40 -49.17
C ALA A 849 1.45 3.20 -49.56
N HIS A 850 2.26 2.70 -48.63
CA HIS A 850 3.29 1.68 -48.86
C HIS A 850 4.34 2.13 -49.88
N GLN A 851 4.69 3.42 -49.84
CA GLN A 851 5.62 4.05 -50.78
C GLN A 851 6.66 4.90 -50.06
N ILE A 852 7.77 5.16 -50.75
CA ILE A 852 8.75 6.15 -50.38
C ILE A 852 8.65 7.32 -51.38
N HIS A 853 8.55 8.54 -50.86
CA HIS A 853 8.51 9.77 -51.63
C HIS A 853 9.84 10.52 -51.49
N ILE A 854 10.36 11.00 -52.63
CA ILE A 854 11.64 11.73 -52.71
C ILE A 854 11.34 13.16 -53.11
N PHE A 855 11.77 14.10 -52.28
CA PHE A 855 11.61 15.54 -52.48
C PHE A 855 12.97 16.20 -52.62
N GLY A 856 13.05 17.24 -53.45
CA GLY A 856 14.22 18.09 -53.52
C GLY A 856 14.39 18.92 -52.24
N PRO A 857 15.55 19.58 -52.05
CA PRO A 857 15.79 20.44 -50.89
C PRO A 857 14.82 21.62 -50.79
N ASP A 858 14.17 21.97 -51.91
CA ASP A 858 13.14 23.00 -52.05
C ASP A 858 11.72 22.51 -51.71
N GLY A 859 11.56 21.20 -51.43
CA GLY A 859 10.28 20.57 -51.08
C GLY A 859 9.48 20.06 -52.29
N ASN A 860 10.00 20.17 -53.50
CA ASN A 860 9.32 19.68 -54.70
C ASN A 860 9.47 18.17 -54.84
N LEU A 861 8.38 17.45 -55.14
CA LEU A 861 8.42 16.00 -55.35
C LEU A 861 9.22 15.67 -56.62
N ILE A 862 10.28 14.90 -56.46
CA ILE A 862 11.12 14.39 -57.56
C ILE A 862 10.55 13.07 -58.09
N ARG A 863 10.26 12.13 -57.17
CA ARG A 863 9.85 10.77 -57.52
C ARG A 863 9.20 10.06 -56.34
N SER A 864 8.41 9.03 -56.62
CA SER A 864 7.93 8.06 -55.62
C SER A 864 8.19 6.63 -56.10
N PHE A 865 8.41 5.69 -55.18
CA PHE A 865 8.59 4.27 -55.51
C PHE A 865 8.04 3.36 -54.41
N GLY A 866 7.80 2.09 -54.74
CA GLY A 866 7.13 1.11 -53.88
C GLY A 866 5.62 1.02 -54.14
N SER A 867 5.02 -0.07 -53.65
CA SER A 867 3.58 -0.31 -53.63
C SER A 867 3.28 -1.50 -52.71
N PHE A 868 2.03 -1.66 -52.28
CA PHE A 868 1.63 -2.76 -51.39
C PHE A 868 2.00 -4.13 -51.98
N GLY A 869 2.71 -4.94 -51.20
CA GLY A 869 2.98 -6.34 -51.53
C GLY A 869 4.12 -6.93 -50.72
N ASN A 870 4.38 -8.22 -50.94
CA ASN A 870 5.39 -9.00 -50.24
C ASN A 870 6.54 -9.49 -51.15
N GLU A 871 6.43 -9.29 -52.46
CA GLU A 871 7.48 -9.56 -53.45
C GLU A 871 8.60 -8.51 -53.37
N LEU A 872 9.77 -8.80 -53.96
CA LEU A 872 10.88 -7.85 -54.01
C LEU A 872 10.51 -6.64 -54.90
N GLY A 873 10.66 -5.43 -54.36
CA GLY A 873 10.23 -4.18 -55.02
C GLY A 873 8.86 -3.68 -54.57
N TYR A 874 8.13 -4.48 -53.81
CA TYR A 874 6.92 -4.09 -53.08
C TYR A 874 7.23 -3.91 -51.59
N LEU A 875 6.41 -3.12 -50.90
CA LEU A 875 6.57 -2.76 -49.49
C LEU A 875 5.25 -2.99 -48.73
N TYR A 876 5.34 -3.22 -47.42
CA TYR A 876 4.19 -3.30 -46.52
C TYR A 876 4.45 -2.50 -45.24
N GLU A 877 3.82 -1.31 -45.20
CA GLU A 877 4.00 -0.25 -44.20
C GLU A 877 5.47 0.07 -43.94
N PRO A 878 6.21 0.59 -44.93
CA PRO A 878 7.57 1.03 -44.70
C PRO A 878 7.59 2.14 -43.64
N ARG A 879 8.52 2.08 -42.69
CA ARG A 879 8.61 3.05 -41.58
C ARG A 879 9.94 3.79 -41.53
N GLY A 880 11.05 3.08 -41.35
CA GLY A 880 12.39 3.67 -41.29
C GLY A 880 13.09 3.71 -42.65
N ILE A 881 13.92 4.74 -42.84
CA ILE A 881 14.78 4.90 -44.00
C ILE A 881 16.18 5.27 -43.50
N ALA A 882 17.23 4.69 -44.08
CA ALA A 882 18.61 5.15 -43.95
C ALA A 882 19.25 5.23 -45.34
N ILE A 883 20.26 6.09 -45.51
CA ILE A 883 20.94 6.32 -46.79
C ILE A 883 22.44 6.32 -46.54
N ASP A 884 23.21 5.59 -47.35
CA ASP A 884 24.68 5.57 -47.25
C ASP A 884 25.33 6.67 -48.12
N ALA A 885 26.66 6.80 -48.01
CA ALA A 885 27.42 7.82 -48.73
C ALA A 885 27.41 7.64 -50.26
N GLU A 886 27.21 6.42 -50.73
CA GLU A 886 27.07 6.05 -52.14
C GLU A 886 25.67 6.33 -52.71
N GLY A 887 24.71 6.70 -51.85
CA GLY A 887 23.32 6.98 -52.21
C GLY A 887 22.44 5.73 -52.31
N ASN A 888 22.85 4.60 -51.74
CA ASN A 888 21.98 3.45 -51.56
C ASN A 888 20.99 3.71 -50.41
N ILE A 889 19.76 3.22 -50.57
CA ILE A 889 18.65 3.49 -49.66
C ILE A 889 18.24 2.18 -48.99
N TYR A 890 18.13 2.22 -47.67
CA TYR A 890 17.75 1.10 -46.82
C TYR A 890 16.36 1.40 -46.26
N VAL A 891 15.40 0.52 -46.54
CA VAL A 891 14.01 0.70 -46.11
C VAL A 891 13.64 -0.43 -45.16
N ALA A 892 13.13 -0.06 -43.98
CA ALA A 892 12.52 -1.01 -43.06
C ALA A 892 11.12 -1.34 -43.57
N ASP A 893 10.99 -2.50 -44.21
CA ASP A 893 9.75 -3.04 -44.75
C ASP A 893 9.03 -3.79 -43.61
N THR A 894 8.43 -3.01 -42.71
CA THR A 894 8.08 -3.41 -41.34
C THR A 894 7.26 -4.68 -41.27
N TRP A 895 6.18 -4.78 -42.05
CA TRP A 895 5.29 -5.94 -41.97
C TRP A 895 5.65 -7.08 -42.91
N ASN A 896 6.65 -6.89 -43.78
CA ASN A 896 7.33 -8.01 -44.43
C ASN A 896 8.50 -8.55 -43.59
N ALA A 897 8.76 -7.98 -42.40
CA ALA A 897 9.83 -8.37 -41.47
C ALA A 897 11.23 -8.40 -42.11
N ARG A 898 11.54 -7.41 -42.95
CA ARG A 898 12.80 -7.33 -43.69
C ARG A 898 13.30 -5.90 -43.85
N ILE A 899 14.58 -5.78 -44.16
CA ILE A 899 15.21 -4.57 -44.69
C ILE A 899 15.40 -4.76 -46.20
N VAL A 900 15.11 -3.73 -46.99
CA VAL A 900 15.29 -3.72 -48.44
C VAL A 900 16.29 -2.64 -48.82
N LYS A 901 17.35 -3.01 -49.56
CA LYS A 901 18.37 -2.10 -50.07
C LYS A 901 18.13 -1.79 -51.55
N TYR A 902 18.07 -0.50 -51.87
CA TYR A 902 17.96 0.04 -53.22
C TYR A 902 19.26 0.76 -53.59
N ASN A 903 19.65 0.73 -54.85
CA ASN A 903 20.71 1.62 -55.35
C ASN A 903 20.19 3.04 -55.61
N ALA A 904 21.09 3.98 -55.93
CA ALA A 904 20.71 5.36 -56.27
C ALA A 904 19.77 5.48 -57.49
N GLN A 905 19.66 4.45 -58.33
CA GLN A 905 18.71 4.36 -59.44
C GLN A 905 17.35 3.76 -59.04
N LEU A 906 17.14 3.48 -57.75
CA LEU A 906 15.95 2.86 -57.14
C LEU A 906 15.69 1.41 -57.59
N GLN A 907 16.74 0.69 -57.94
CA GLN A 907 16.66 -0.74 -58.21
C GLN A 907 16.94 -1.50 -56.91
N VAL A 908 16.12 -2.49 -56.59
CA VAL A 908 16.38 -3.40 -55.47
C VAL A 908 17.66 -4.18 -55.76
N ILE A 909 18.61 -4.12 -54.84
CA ILE A 909 19.91 -4.82 -54.97
C ILE A 909 20.15 -5.86 -53.88
N ALA A 910 19.48 -5.74 -52.72
CA ALA A 910 19.53 -6.73 -51.65
C ALA A 910 18.31 -6.65 -50.72
N SER A 911 18.04 -7.72 -49.98
CA SER A 911 17.10 -7.73 -48.87
C SER A 911 17.48 -8.78 -47.84
N TRP A 912 17.31 -8.50 -46.55
CA TRP A 912 17.58 -9.43 -45.46
C TRP A 912 16.60 -9.26 -44.31
N GLY A 913 16.53 -10.26 -43.44
CA GLY A 913 15.50 -10.38 -42.41
C GLY A 913 14.45 -11.43 -42.77
N SER A 914 13.85 -12.05 -41.76
CA SER A 914 12.83 -13.08 -41.94
C SER A 914 11.69 -12.96 -40.92
N GLY A 915 10.46 -13.15 -41.39
CA GLY A 915 9.29 -13.38 -40.55
C GLY A 915 8.78 -14.81 -40.71
N ALA A 916 9.10 -15.68 -39.74
CA ALA A 916 8.75 -17.10 -39.78
C ALA A 916 7.25 -17.39 -39.62
N GLN A 917 6.51 -16.46 -39.02
CA GLN A 917 5.08 -16.57 -38.72
C GLN A 917 4.30 -15.56 -39.56
N ASP A 918 3.12 -15.97 -40.04
CA ASP A 918 2.12 -15.10 -40.67
C ASP A 918 1.04 -14.80 -39.62
N LEU A 919 0.73 -13.53 -39.41
CA LEU A 919 -0.20 -13.05 -38.39
C LEU A 919 -1.68 -13.08 -38.84
N GLY A 920 -1.96 -13.59 -40.04
CA GLY A 920 -3.31 -13.83 -40.55
C GLY A 920 -3.89 -12.70 -41.41
N ASP A 921 -3.23 -11.54 -41.46
CA ASP A 921 -3.53 -10.39 -42.32
C ASP A 921 -2.43 -10.15 -43.39
N GLY A 922 -1.51 -11.11 -43.57
CA GLY A 922 -0.37 -11.02 -44.47
C GLY A 922 0.87 -10.35 -43.84
N ARG A 923 0.77 -9.86 -42.60
CA ARG A 923 1.92 -9.39 -41.83
C ARG A 923 2.76 -10.58 -41.37
N LYS A 924 4.07 -10.42 -41.48
CA LYS A 924 5.06 -11.43 -41.10
C LYS A 924 5.85 -10.99 -39.89
N ALA A 925 6.23 -11.95 -39.05
CA ALA A 925 7.08 -11.71 -37.89
C ALA A 925 7.83 -12.98 -37.47
N THR A 926 8.99 -12.82 -36.85
CA THR A 926 9.63 -13.85 -36.03
C THR A 926 9.56 -13.38 -34.59
N ILE A 927 8.63 -13.94 -33.82
CA ILE A 927 8.32 -13.49 -32.46
C ILE A 927 9.24 -14.17 -31.45
N THR A 928 10.01 -13.37 -30.72
CA THR A 928 10.89 -13.83 -29.62
C THR A 928 10.44 -13.32 -28.25
N ASP A 929 9.45 -12.42 -28.21
CA ASP A 929 8.97 -11.71 -27.01
C ASP A 929 10.06 -10.90 -26.28
N GLY A 930 11.19 -10.63 -26.93
CA GLY A 930 12.34 -9.99 -26.29
C GLY A 930 13.14 -10.89 -25.35
N ASP A 931 12.94 -12.22 -25.45
CA ASP A 931 13.75 -13.20 -24.76
C ASP A 931 15.18 -13.27 -25.35
N PRO A 932 16.24 -13.13 -24.54
CA PRO A 932 17.62 -13.11 -25.02
C PRO A 932 18.06 -14.38 -25.76
N VAL A 933 17.58 -15.55 -25.35
CA VAL A 933 17.96 -16.84 -25.94
C VAL A 933 17.31 -16.97 -27.31
N LYS A 934 16.00 -16.74 -27.41
CA LYS A 934 15.27 -16.77 -28.69
C LYS A 934 15.78 -15.71 -29.66
N ASN A 935 16.13 -14.53 -29.16
CA ASN A 935 16.77 -13.47 -29.95
C ASN A 935 18.11 -13.94 -30.52
N ALA A 936 18.96 -14.58 -29.71
CA ALA A 936 20.25 -15.10 -30.18
C ALA A 936 20.10 -16.25 -31.19
N GLU A 937 19.09 -17.09 -31.06
CA GLU A 937 18.77 -18.16 -32.01
C GLU A 937 18.25 -17.63 -33.36
N ASN A 938 17.67 -16.42 -33.37
CA ASN A 938 17.05 -15.81 -34.55
C ASN A 938 17.60 -14.39 -34.79
N PRO A 939 18.89 -14.21 -35.12
CA PRO A 939 19.55 -12.90 -35.19
C PRO A 939 18.96 -11.97 -36.26
N LEU A 940 18.47 -12.52 -37.37
CA LEU A 940 17.76 -11.79 -38.43
C LEU A 940 16.26 -12.11 -38.48
N GLY A 941 15.73 -12.78 -37.45
CA GLY A 941 14.30 -12.96 -37.27
C GLY A 941 13.68 -11.68 -36.74
N LEU A 942 13.06 -10.87 -37.61
CA LEU A 942 12.56 -9.55 -37.23
C LEU A 942 11.07 -9.59 -36.90
N PHE A 943 10.65 -8.72 -35.97
CA PHE A 943 9.27 -8.46 -35.64
C PHE A 943 9.02 -6.95 -35.63
N GLY A 944 8.50 -6.47 -36.76
CA GLY A 944 8.18 -5.06 -36.94
C GLY A 944 9.41 -4.15 -36.83
N PRO A 945 10.45 -4.31 -37.68
CA PRO A 945 11.57 -3.39 -37.72
C PRO A 945 11.07 -1.98 -38.10
N ARG A 946 11.44 -0.97 -37.31
CA ARG A 946 11.00 0.43 -37.52
C ARG A 946 12.19 1.33 -37.85
N GLY A 947 12.83 1.92 -36.83
CA GLY A 947 13.95 2.84 -37.02
C GLY A 947 15.19 2.18 -37.64
N LEU A 948 15.86 2.93 -38.51
CA LEU A 948 17.14 2.58 -39.14
C LEU A 948 18.15 3.72 -38.99
N ALA A 949 19.42 3.39 -38.76
CA ALA A 949 20.52 4.35 -38.80
C ALA A 949 21.80 3.69 -39.32
N LEU A 950 22.65 4.45 -40.01
CA LEU A 950 23.96 4.02 -40.49
C LEU A 950 25.05 4.83 -39.81
N ASP A 951 26.15 4.18 -39.44
CA ASP A 951 27.38 4.86 -39.05
C ASP A 951 28.38 4.99 -40.22
N ALA A 952 29.49 5.69 -39.97
CA ALA A 952 30.51 5.95 -40.99
C ALA A 952 31.29 4.68 -41.39
N GLU A 953 31.26 3.65 -40.55
CA GLU A 953 31.88 2.35 -40.76
C GLU A 953 31.00 1.38 -41.57
N GLY A 954 29.77 1.79 -41.93
CA GLY A 954 28.82 0.99 -42.70
C GLY A 954 28.06 -0.05 -41.86
N ASN A 955 27.94 0.16 -40.55
CA ASN A 955 27.05 -0.62 -39.71
C ASN A 955 25.62 -0.05 -39.78
N LEU A 956 24.66 -0.90 -40.13
CA LEU A 956 23.24 -0.58 -40.12
C LEU A 956 22.63 -1.04 -38.79
N TYR A 957 22.13 -0.08 -38.01
CA TYR A 957 21.39 -0.30 -36.77
C TYR A 957 19.90 -0.38 -37.07
N ILE A 958 19.26 -1.45 -36.58
CA ILE A 958 17.86 -1.77 -36.84
C ILE A 958 17.13 -1.88 -35.51
N ALA A 959 16.12 -1.04 -35.30
CA ALA A 959 15.22 -1.17 -34.16
C ALA A 959 14.21 -2.29 -34.44
N ASP A 960 14.47 -3.49 -33.89
CA ASP A 960 13.58 -4.66 -33.97
C ASP A 960 12.52 -4.56 -32.87
N THR A 961 11.54 -3.68 -33.10
CA THR A 961 10.66 -3.12 -32.09
C THR A 961 9.83 -4.16 -31.33
N GLY A 962 9.27 -5.15 -32.04
CA GLY A 962 8.46 -6.21 -31.45
C GLY A 962 9.28 -7.18 -30.58
N ASN A 963 10.56 -7.37 -30.92
CA ASN A 963 11.49 -8.23 -30.20
C ASN A 963 12.39 -7.48 -29.21
N LYS A 964 12.08 -6.20 -28.94
CA LYS A 964 12.66 -5.40 -27.85
C LYS A 964 14.20 -5.34 -27.89
N ARG A 965 14.79 -5.23 -29.08
CA ARG A 965 16.25 -5.22 -29.29
C ARG A 965 16.67 -4.28 -30.43
N ILE A 966 17.96 -3.97 -30.47
CA ILE A 966 18.64 -3.39 -31.62
C ILE A 966 19.49 -4.49 -32.28
N VAL A 967 19.35 -4.64 -33.60
CA VAL A 967 20.14 -5.57 -34.43
C VAL A 967 21.09 -4.76 -35.31
N VAL A 968 22.34 -5.20 -35.42
CA VAL A 968 23.34 -4.55 -36.25
C VAL A 968 23.79 -5.46 -37.39
N THR A 969 23.74 -4.95 -38.62
CA THR A 969 24.26 -5.63 -39.81
C THR A 969 25.31 -4.77 -40.52
N ASP A 970 26.05 -5.36 -41.45
CA ASP A 970 26.74 -4.57 -42.48
C ASP A 970 25.78 -4.13 -43.60
N THR A 971 26.33 -3.43 -44.59
CA THR A 971 25.63 -2.93 -45.76
C THR A 971 25.18 -4.01 -46.75
N GLU A 972 25.62 -5.25 -46.57
CA GLU A 972 25.31 -6.44 -47.36
C GLU A 972 24.26 -7.32 -46.66
N GLY A 973 23.89 -6.98 -45.42
CA GLY A 973 22.90 -7.71 -44.62
C GLY A 973 23.48 -8.83 -43.77
N ASN A 974 24.81 -8.92 -43.62
CA ASN A 974 25.44 -9.87 -42.71
C ASN A 974 25.26 -9.37 -41.28
N TYR A 975 24.75 -10.25 -40.41
CA TYR A 975 24.63 -9.99 -38.98
C TYR A 975 26.00 -9.76 -38.33
N ARG A 976 26.11 -8.70 -37.53
CA ARG A 976 27.31 -8.40 -36.74
C ARG A 976 27.10 -8.74 -35.27
N TYR A 977 26.12 -8.09 -34.64
CA TYR A 977 25.78 -8.29 -33.23
C TYR A 977 24.38 -7.72 -32.93
N GLN A 978 23.92 -7.89 -31.69
CA GLN A 978 22.67 -7.32 -31.20
C GLN A 978 22.76 -7.04 -29.70
N TRP A 979 21.88 -6.18 -29.19
CA TRP A 979 21.66 -6.02 -27.76
C TRP A 979 20.22 -5.59 -27.47
N GLY A 980 19.81 -5.73 -26.21
CA GLY A 980 18.44 -5.44 -25.77
C GLY A 980 17.62 -6.69 -25.48
N TYR A 981 16.70 -6.53 -24.54
CA TYR A 981 15.72 -7.53 -24.12
C TYR A 981 14.52 -6.81 -23.51
N ALA A 982 13.41 -7.53 -23.30
CA ALA A 982 12.20 -6.96 -22.72
C ALA A 982 12.43 -6.47 -21.26
N GLY A 983 12.15 -5.19 -20.98
CA GLY A 983 12.21 -4.67 -19.61
C GLY A 983 12.36 -3.14 -19.52
N GLY A 984 12.51 -2.63 -18.30
CA GLY A 984 12.73 -1.21 -17.99
C GLY A 984 14.12 -0.87 -17.44
N GLU A 985 14.99 -1.86 -17.25
CA GLU A 985 16.36 -1.66 -16.75
C GLU A 985 17.26 -1.01 -17.82
N PRO A 986 18.41 -0.43 -17.45
CA PRO A 986 19.41 0.05 -18.41
C PRO A 986 19.81 -1.07 -19.40
N GLY A 987 19.73 -0.77 -20.70
CA GLY A 987 20.00 -1.75 -21.76
C GLY A 987 18.84 -2.70 -22.09
N ALA A 988 17.75 -2.66 -21.33
CA ALA A 988 16.47 -3.29 -21.68
C ALA A 988 15.54 -2.28 -22.37
N PHE A 989 14.62 -2.77 -23.20
CA PHE A 989 13.73 -1.94 -24.01
C PHE A 989 12.26 -2.38 -23.89
N ASN A 990 11.38 -1.40 -24.10
CA ASN A 990 9.95 -1.58 -24.26
C ASN A 990 9.45 -0.70 -25.43
N GLU A 991 9.15 -1.35 -26.56
CA GLU A 991 8.91 -0.69 -27.86
C GLU A 991 10.03 0.31 -28.23
N PRO A 992 11.24 -0.17 -28.55
CA PRO A 992 12.26 0.67 -29.16
C PRO A 992 11.83 0.98 -30.60
N VAL A 993 11.39 2.20 -30.88
CA VAL A 993 10.80 2.57 -32.19
C VAL A 993 11.79 3.27 -33.13
N GLY A 994 12.81 3.93 -32.58
CA GLY A 994 13.73 4.78 -33.32
C GLY A 994 15.17 4.60 -32.86
N VAL A 995 16.10 4.72 -33.79
CA VAL A 995 17.55 4.66 -33.55
C VAL A 995 18.25 5.76 -34.36
N ALA A 996 19.24 6.41 -33.78
CA ALA A 996 20.09 7.39 -34.45
C ALA A 996 21.55 7.23 -34.01
N VAL A 997 22.49 7.66 -34.86
CA VAL A 997 23.93 7.57 -34.58
C VAL A 997 24.61 8.92 -34.87
N ASP A 998 25.52 9.35 -34.00
CA ASP A 998 26.34 10.55 -34.21
C ASP A 998 27.73 10.23 -34.80
N ALA A 999 28.52 11.26 -35.13
CA ALA A 999 29.84 11.07 -35.75
C ALA A 999 30.89 10.47 -34.80
N GLN A 1000 30.59 10.35 -33.50
CA GLN A 1000 31.45 9.67 -32.51
C GLN A 1000 31.06 8.20 -32.35
N GLY A 1001 30.04 7.74 -33.07
CA GLY A 1001 29.51 6.37 -33.00
C GLY A 1001 28.56 6.15 -31.82
N ASN A 1002 28.11 7.20 -31.11
CA ASN A 1002 27.12 7.00 -30.05
C ASN A 1002 25.76 6.69 -30.67
N VAL A 1003 25.09 5.69 -30.12
CA VAL A 1003 23.77 5.22 -30.57
C VAL A 1003 22.69 5.68 -29.61
N TYR A 1004 21.69 6.38 -30.12
CA TYR A 1004 20.55 6.89 -29.38
C TYR A 1004 19.33 6.05 -29.72
N VAL A 1005 18.72 5.42 -28.71
CA VAL A 1005 17.54 4.56 -28.87
C VAL A 1005 16.34 5.21 -28.20
N ALA A 1006 15.28 5.42 -28.99
CA ALA A 1006 13.98 5.86 -28.51
C ALA A 1006 13.21 4.69 -27.89
N ASP A 1007 13.31 4.54 -26.57
CA ASP A 1007 12.67 3.49 -25.77
C ASP A 1007 11.28 3.97 -25.30
N THR A 1008 10.34 4.00 -26.26
CA THR A 1008 9.13 4.83 -26.20
C THR A 1008 8.17 4.43 -25.10
N TRP A 1009 7.89 3.14 -24.89
CA TRP A 1009 6.98 2.73 -23.82
C TRP A 1009 7.61 2.73 -22.44
N ASN A 1010 8.92 2.95 -22.34
CA ASN A 1010 9.59 3.34 -21.10
C ASN A 1010 9.77 4.87 -20.99
N SER A 1011 9.18 5.65 -21.89
CA SER A 1011 9.18 7.12 -21.90
C SER A 1011 10.56 7.76 -21.80
N ARG A 1012 11.58 7.17 -22.44
CA ARG A 1012 12.98 7.62 -22.31
C ARG A 1012 13.80 7.42 -23.59
N VAL A 1013 14.90 8.14 -23.69
CA VAL A 1013 15.99 7.83 -24.63
C VAL A 1013 17.15 7.22 -23.87
N GLN A 1014 17.72 6.16 -24.43
CA GLN A 1014 18.96 5.54 -23.94
C GLN A 1014 20.07 5.77 -24.94
N VAL A 1015 21.25 6.17 -24.45
CA VAL A 1015 22.43 6.46 -25.27
C VAL A 1015 23.52 5.44 -24.98
N PHE A 1016 24.12 4.87 -26.01
CA PHE A 1016 25.13 3.83 -25.93
C PHE A 1016 26.39 4.28 -26.67
N ALA A 1017 27.56 4.00 -26.10
CA ALA A 1017 28.85 4.28 -26.74
C ALA A 1017 29.48 3.00 -27.31
N PRO A 1018 30.31 3.12 -28.35
CA PRO A 1018 31.18 2.03 -28.78
C PRO A 1018 32.20 1.72 -27.68
N ASP A 1019 32.51 0.43 -27.52
CA ASP A 1019 33.55 -0.08 -26.65
C ASP A 1019 34.92 -0.01 -27.34
N GLY A 1020 35.97 -0.44 -26.63
CA GLY A 1020 37.34 -0.47 -27.17
C GLY A 1020 37.55 -1.43 -28.35
N THR A 1021 36.53 -2.18 -28.76
CA THR A 1021 36.53 -3.08 -29.93
C THR A 1021 35.72 -2.53 -31.11
N GLY A 1022 35.06 -1.38 -30.95
CA GLY A 1022 34.21 -0.77 -31.96
C GLY A 1022 32.78 -1.32 -31.99
N GLN A 1023 32.39 -2.18 -31.03
CA GLN A 1023 31.00 -2.62 -30.86
C GLN A 1023 30.30 -1.74 -29.83
N VAL A 1024 29.00 -1.49 -30.01
CA VAL A 1024 28.23 -0.71 -29.03
C VAL A 1024 28.03 -1.51 -27.74
N SER A 1025 28.41 -0.91 -26.61
CA SER A 1025 28.18 -1.49 -25.29
C SER A 1025 26.68 -1.68 -25.04
N PRO A 1026 26.22 -2.84 -24.51
CA PRO A 1026 24.81 -3.04 -24.18
C PRO A 1026 24.36 -2.24 -22.95
N ILE A 1027 25.30 -1.62 -22.22
CA ILE A 1027 25.04 -0.76 -21.08
C ILE A 1027 25.00 0.69 -21.57
N PRO A 1028 23.90 1.43 -21.36
CA PRO A 1028 23.82 2.82 -21.77
C PRO A 1028 24.76 3.68 -20.93
N ILE A 1029 25.40 4.66 -21.57
CA ILE A 1029 26.22 5.66 -20.89
C ILE A 1029 25.36 6.73 -20.22
N ILE A 1030 24.19 7.02 -20.81
CA ILE A 1030 23.26 8.08 -20.39
C ILE A 1030 21.83 7.64 -20.72
N THR A 1031 20.90 7.96 -19.83
CA THR A 1031 19.46 7.80 -20.05
C THR A 1031 18.74 9.06 -19.60
N TRP A 1032 17.77 9.55 -20.38
CA TRP A 1032 16.97 10.70 -20.00
C TRP A 1032 15.49 10.54 -20.41
N PRO A 1033 14.55 11.02 -19.58
CA PRO A 1033 13.13 10.89 -19.83
C PRO A 1033 12.66 11.84 -20.94
N VAL A 1034 11.62 11.43 -21.68
CA VAL A 1034 10.95 12.25 -22.69
C VAL A 1034 9.49 12.44 -22.31
N SER A 1035 9.18 13.60 -21.73
CA SER A 1035 7.82 13.93 -21.33
C SER A 1035 6.89 14.02 -22.54
N GLY A 1036 5.87 13.15 -22.58
CA GLY A 1036 4.90 13.05 -23.67
C GLY A 1036 4.87 11.68 -24.34
N TRP A 1037 5.93 10.88 -24.20
CA TRP A 1037 5.89 9.47 -24.56
C TRP A 1037 5.20 8.67 -23.46
N GLN A 1038 4.35 7.71 -23.83
CA GLN A 1038 3.57 6.91 -22.89
C GLN A 1038 3.57 5.43 -23.30
N PRO A 1039 3.42 4.49 -22.35
CA PRO A 1039 3.20 3.09 -22.67
C PRO A 1039 1.91 2.88 -23.47
N ASN A 1040 1.89 1.85 -24.32
CA ASN A 1040 0.72 1.43 -25.10
C ASN A 1040 0.14 2.49 -26.06
N THR A 1041 0.94 3.46 -26.51
CA THR A 1041 0.54 4.39 -27.57
C THR A 1041 1.11 4.01 -28.94
N TYR A 1042 0.41 4.41 -30.00
CA TYR A 1042 0.79 4.25 -31.40
C TYR A 1042 1.37 5.55 -32.01
N ASP A 1043 2.02 6.35 -31.16
CA ASP A 1043 2.48 7.67 -31.55
C ASP A 1043 3.68 7.59 -32.52
N ASP A 1044 4.46 6.50 -32.45
CA ASP A 1044 5.69 6.24 -33.24
C ASP A 1044 6.61 7.46 -33.35
N PRO A 1045 7.17 7.93 -32.21
CA PRO A 1045 8.07 9.07 -32.23
C PRO A 1045 9.38 8.74 -32.97
N ALA A 1046 9.95 9.74 -33.61
CA ALA A 1046 11.21 9.64 -34.33
C ALA A 1046 12.36 10.27 -33.55
N ILE A 1047 13.58 9.80 -33.85
CA ILE A 1047 14.83 10.35 -33.32
C ILE A 1047 15.83 10.50 -34.47
N ALA A 1048 16.56 11.62 -34.50
CA ALA A 1048 17.73 11.79 -35.35
C ALA A 1048 18.84 12.48 -34.57
N ALA A 1049 20.09 12.23 -34.95
CA ALA A 1049 21.26 12.87 -34.38
C ALA A 1049 22.01 13.62 -35.48
N SER A 1050 22.52 14.80 -35.16
CA SER A 1050 23.45 15.52 -36.03
C SER A 1050 24.89 15.06 -35.77
N PRO A 1051 25.82 15.28 -36.71
CA PRO A 1051 27.22 14.90 -36.55
C PRO A 1051 27.93 15.51 -35.32
N ASP A 1052 27.46 16.66 -34.84
CA ASP A 1052 27.96 17.33 -33.63
C ASP A 1052 27.32 16.84 -32.31
N GLY A 1053 26.51 15.78 -32.36
CA GLY A 1053 25.93 15.14 -31.18
C GLY A 1053 24.68 15.83 -30.62
N LYS A 1054 24.02 16.70 -31.39
CA LYS A 1054 22.68 17.18 -31.04
C LYS A 1054 21.65 16.14 -31.46
N VAL A 1055 20.69 15.89 -30.59
CA VAL A 1055 19.64 14.89 -30.81
C VAL A 1055 18.29 15.58 -30.93
N TYR A 1056 17.51 15.16 -31.92
CA TYR A 1056 16.20 15.68 -32.24
C TYR A 1056 15.18 14.57 -32.04
N VAL A 1057 14.16 14.85 -31.26
CA VAL A 1057 13.16 13.87 -30.84
C VAL A 1057 11.77 14.42 -31.12
N SER A 1058 10.93 13.64 -31.79
CA SER A 1058 9.54 14.01 -32.00
C SER A 1058 8.66 13.61 -30.81
N ILE A 1059 7.72 14.47 -30.44
CA ILE A 1059 6.77 14.23 -29.35
C ILE A 1059 5.35 14.44 -29.90
N PRO A 1060 4.77 13.45 -30.60
CA PRO A 1060 3.48 13.58 -31.29
C PRO A 1060 2.36 14.07 -30.38
N SER A 1061 2.23 13.48 -29.19
CA SER A 1061 1.22 13.83 -28.18
C SER A 1061 1.29 15.28 -27.69
N ARG A 1062 2.44 15.93 -27.88
CA ARG A 1062 2.67 17.34 -27.53
C ARG A 1062 2.90 18.22 -28.76
N GLN A 1063 2.71 17.70 -29.97
CA GLN A 1063 2.74 18.49 -31.20
C GLN A 1063 4.06 19.26 -31.39
N GLN A 1064 5.19 18.70 -30.94
CA GLN A 1064 6.47 19.41 -30.94
C GLN A 1064 7.67 18.51 -31.26
N ILE A 1065 8.76 19.17 -31.66
CA ILE A 1065 10.11 18.59 -31.69
C ILE A 1065 10.92 19.14 -30.51
N LEU A 1066 11.70 18.26 -29.90
CA LEU A 1066 12.68 18.55 -28.88
C LEU A 1066 14.09 18.37 -29.45
N ALA A 1067 14.90 19.42 -29.44
CA ALA A 1067 16.35 19.31 -29.62
C ALA A 1067 17.03 19.27 -28.24
N ALA A 1068 17.96 18.35 -28.06
CA ALA A 1068 18.74 18.18 -26.85
C ALA A 1068 20.21 17.90 -27.16
N ASN A 1069 21.06 17.99 -26.13
CA ASN A 1069 22.45 17.49 -26.20
C ASN A 1069 22.51 16.00 -25.78
N LEU A 1070 23.72 15.42 -25.77
CA LEU A 1070 23.98 14.05 -25.32
C LEU A 1070 23.38 13.69 -23.95
N ARG A 1071 23.33 14.65 -23.01
CA ARG A 1071 22.82 14.45 -21.64
C ARG A 1071 21.29 14.57 -21.53
N GLY A 1072 20.62 14.95 -22.62
CA GLY A 1072 19.19 15.26 -22.62
C GLY A 1072 18.88 16.70 -22.18
N ASP A 1073 19.88 17.57 -22.03
CA ASP A 1073 19.62 18.98 -21.75
C ASP A 1073 18.97 19.60 -22.99
N VAL A 1074 17.82 20.24 -22.77
CA VAL A 1074 17.02 20.83 -23.84
C VAL A 1074 17.72 22.05 -24.43
N LEU A 1075 17.96 22.01 -25.74
CA LEU A 1075 18.53 23.11 -26.50
C LEU A 1075 17.42 23.97 -27.14
N LEU A 1076 16.40 23.33 -27.69
CA LEU A 1076 15.30 24.01 -28.38
C LEU A 1076 14.03 23.15 -28.37
N ARG A 1077 12.86 23.79 -28.32
CA ARG A 1077 11.57 23.16 -28.59
C ARG A 1077 10.84 24.01 -29.62
N TRP A 1078 10.19 23.37 -30.59
CA TRP A 1078 9.35 24.08 -31.56
C TRP A 1078 8.23 23.20 -32.09
N GLY A 1079 7.18 23.84 -32.61
CA GLY A 1079 5.96 23.19 -33.07
C GLY A 1079 4.72 23.85 -32.44
N GLY A 1080 3.67 23.05 -32.27
CA GLY A 1080 2.39 23.43 -31.71
C GLY A 1080 1.25 23.30 -32.73
N PRO A 1081 -0.01 23.38 -32.26
CA PRO A 1081 -1.17 23.20 -33.11
C PRO A 1081 -1.30 24.34 -34.13
N GLY A 1082 -1.88 24.02 -35.28
CA GLY A 1082 -2.29 24.99 -36.29
C GLY A 1082 -2.06 24.50 -37.72
N SER A 1083 -2.32 25.36 -38.70
CA SER A 1083 -2.19 25.02 -40.13
C SER A 1083 -1.01 25.70 -40.83
N GLY A 1084 -0.37 26.67 -40.18
CA GLY A 1084 0.74 27.43 -40.76
C GLY A 1084 2.08 26.68 -40.79
N ARG A 1085 3.10 27.31 -41.36
CA ARG A 1085 4.48 26.76 -41.52
C ARG A 1085 5.29 26.70 -40.21
N ALA A 1086 4.69 27.09 -39.09
CA ALA A 1086 5.26 26.95 -37.75
C ALA A 1086 4.55 25.87 -36.92
N ALA A 1087 3.49 25.26 -37.45
CA ALA A 1087 2.67 24.29 -36.72
C ALA A 1087 3.03 22.85 -37.09
N LEU A 1088 2.96 21.96 -36.10
CA LEU A 1088 3.22 20.52 -36.20
C LEU A 1088 2.12 19.77 -35.45
N ASN A 1089 1.15 19.19 -36.15
CA ASN A 1089 -0.03 18.59 -35.50
C ASN A 1089 0.17 17.14 -35.06
N SER A 1090 1.09 16.41 -35.69
CA SER A 1090 1.50 15.06 -35.31
C SER A 1090 2.91 14.75 -35.86
N PRO A 1091 3.97 15.33 -35.28
CA PRO A 1091 5.33 15.14 -35.77
C PRO A 1091 5.81 13.70 -35.57
N SER A 1092 6.01 12.96 -36.66
CA SER A 1092 6.22 11.50 -36.67
C SER A 1092 7.54 11.04 -37.30
N GLY A 1093 8.23 11.95 -38.00
CA GLY A 1093 9.52 11.72 -38.63
C GLY A 1093 10.41 12.93 -38.45
N VAL A 1094 11.71 12.69 -38.29
CA VAL A 1094 12.71 13.73 -38.13
C VAL A 1094 13.98 13.30 -38.87
N ALA A 1095 14.56 14.21 -39.65
CA ALA A 1095 15.82 13.97 -40.35
C ALA A 1095 16.68 15.24 -40.37
N VAL A 1096 17.99 15.10 -40.24
CA VAL A 1096 18.95 16.21 -40.23
C VAL A 1096 19.63 16.28 -41.60
N SER A 1097 19.61 17.46 -42.21
CA SER A 1097 20.28 17.73 -43.49
C SER A 1097 21.76 18.04 -43.28
N PRO A 1098 22.63 17.85 -44.30
CA PRO A 1098 24.06 18.16 -44.20
C PRO A 1098 24.38 19.62 -43.85
N ASP A 1099 23.47 20.55 -44.14
CA ASP A 1099 23.61 21.97 -43.81
C ASP A 1099 23.15 22.32 -42.37
N GLY A 1100 22.77 21.31 -41.58
CA GLY A 1100 22.27 21.45 -40.21
C GLY A 1100 20.78 21.80 -40.09
N SER A 1101 20.06 21.93 -41.20
CA SER A 1101 18.60 22.11 -41.17
C SER A 1101 17.87 20.79 -40.86
N VAL A 1102 16.72 20.88 -40.19
CA VAL A 1102 15.96 19.72 -39.73
C VAL A 1102 14.64 19.62 -40.49
N TRP A 1103 14.42 18.48 -41.14
CA TRP A 1103 13.11 18.12 -41.71
C TRP A 1103 12.27 17.41 -40.67
N VAL A 1104 10.99 17.77 -40.61
CA VAL A 1104 9.99 17.16 -39.71
C VAL A 1104 8.79 16.74 -40.53
N VAL A 1105 8.42 15.46 -40.42
CA VAL A 1105 7.23 14.89 -41.04
C VAL A 1105 6.03 15.08 -40.10
N ASP A 1106 4.99 15.76 -40.58
CA ASP A 1106 3.75 15.99 -39.86
C ASP A 1106 2.65 15.05 -40.40
N ARG A 1107 2.36 13.99 -39.62
CA ARG A 1107 1.56 12.85 -40.04
C ARG A 1107 0.14 13.25 -40.43
N ASN A 1108 -0.50 14.08 -39.61
CA ASN A 1108 -1.91 14.39 -39.75
C ASN A 1108 -2.18 15.38 -40.90
N GLU A 1109 -1.17 16.18 -41.26
CA GLU A 1109 -1.25 17.16 -42.35
C GLU A 1109 -0.66 16.63 -43.67
N SER A 1110 -0.19 15.38 -43.71
CA SER A 1110 0.46 14.75 -44.86
C SER A 1110 1.51 15.65 -45.54
N ARG A 1111 2.40 16.23 -44.74
CA ARG A 1111 3.47 17.13 -45.19
C ARG A 1111 4.76 16.92 -44.42
N ALA A 1112 5.87 17.44 -44.95
CA ALA A 1112 7.11 17.63 -44.21
C ALA A 1112 7.55 19.10 -44.26
N LEU A 1113 8.12 19.58 -43.16
CA LEU A 1113 8.54 20.97 -42.98
C LEU A 1113 10.04 21.04 -42.68
N ARG A 1114 10.76 21.93 -43.37
CA ARG A 1114 12.20 22.15 -43.17
C ARG A 1114 12.47 23.36 -42.30
N PHE A 1115 13.17 23.17 -41.19
CA PHE A 1115 13.51 24.22 -40.24
C PHE A 1115 15.01 24.49 -40.24
N ILE A 1116 15.41 25.75 -40.38
CA ILE A 1116 16.79 26.18 -40.10
C ILE A 1116 16.82 26.63 -38.65
N LEU A 1117 17.62 25.93 -37.84
CA LEU A 1117 17.71 26.21 -36.42
C LEU A 1117 18.67 27.38 -36.17
N PRO A 1118 18.36 28.31 -35.25
CA PRO A 1118 19.31 29.32 -34.83
C PRO A 1118 20.52 28.67 -34.14
N GLU A 1119 21.68 29.34 -34.16
CA GLU A 1119 22.79 28.93 -33.28
C GLU A 1119 22.38 29.17 -31.83
N VAL A 1120 22.04 28.09 -31.13
CA VAL A 1120 21.69 28.12 -29.71
C VAL A 1120 22.87 27.57 -28.92
N GLN A 1121 23.57 28.44 -28.20
CA GLN A 1121 24.52 28.02 -27.16
C GLN A 1121 23.74 27.29 -26.05
N PRO A 1122 24.28 26.21 -25.45
CA PRO A 1122 23.65 25.60 -24.30
C PRO A 1122 23.42 26.67 -23.23
N VAL A 1123 22.16 26.84 -22.81
CA VAL A 1123 21.81 27.82 -21.77
C VAL A 1123 22.49 27.36 -20.48
N PRO A 1124 23.36 28.18 -19.86
CA PRO A 1124 24.12 27.80 -18.66
C PRO A 1124 23.25 27.33 -17.48
#